data_AF-A0A1L0DS33-F1
#
_entry.id   AF-A0A1L0DS33-F1
#
_cell.length_a   1.000
_cell.length_b   1.000
_cell.length_c   1.000
_cell.angle_alpha   90.00
_cell.angle_beta   90.00
_cell.angle_gamma   90.00
#
_symmetry.space_group_name_H-M   'P 1'
#
loop_
_entity.id
_entity.type
_entity.pdbx_description
1 polymer ?
#
loop_
_entity_poly.entity_id
_entity_poly.type
_entity_poly.pdbx_seq_one_letter_code
_entity_poly.pdbx_strand_id
1 'polypeptide(L)'
;MAHTVFEKKVQTRRKRALLLLTYILFMVFGNLSYALDIISISNENLDVDKADIRVVTDNTSRVSIQYGLNSANMTTSQWSESGKEHIISLRDLKWAAVYHYSVIVKTEHDEQISSGDNLLRLKKTSNSIPIPVIESVSINDVTATSATIKVNVDRPSRLFIRYRHGSRYVTETTDFTYSYEFNLDQLAAGKVYHFHVVAEGENGQIIKDRDRLLRLSSKTYKTRVQITHLSVIERGDESATLSWRTNKPTTGMVKYGLTEDLEEDSITLPLAKEHQVTINNLNNDTHYFYRVEANVDPKDTIQSKMQSFDTLDSQEGEPTIIEVDNGYLTEDGLTGFVKITTSEDTKVWIDYGFNHERTYQSAISDFNSTHGIALPYFRAERTYHYNINIEDADGNIFRSKRRSIKYDEVTVISDAVITTLKGHTINSNPAEEIRLCKKFDIGSIRANSKVRLNCLLDLNGLSYQLPPNVNLLSYGGDIINGTLIFAGGKIDGKLLNSSIHIGGDVHLSNANFVFDNQRWGVVEGIVNNEQAKENTRLFQYALNQAHNVHANVFRINKFDASFWVGNYKKFNSTELSGITLPSNIKLSMRHDTILRTQANGYARYALLGLYNADNVTIEGGVLIGDRDTHDYKDPQSPKPYWGHLMKIGGSRNVTIKGVTFKNATADGLSIHSLGTYKRTGSIETKNILVTDCLFDNNRRLGTAITSGSEIIVEHNTYLNSGQPSEASESVSPAWAIDIEGGYKDHEYLERPYNITIRNNIERNSYRGAFIGAIGDGITIENNNTENTIALGSVFNSKAFNNTITRDLNKEYLNPNGLSVAYDGEKMFYPTEEVVGNNEVYNNKLIGARMYISGSGNSIFNNSISNSLTGITIQKAKNAEIYNNSVHSNVENSIGLSARDSINNVNVYDNDFNIEGLAIRFISINEKLGHENFSMYLNNNRFTSSGYNKAASVSRSRNVYFNENNFSNIGFIMYTSDNIQLIGNRVETKTRIGLQIEEGNEQIKLHDNLVIHPEKKKCIRNLSEQIPDIKNNVCMGI
;
A
#
# COMPACT_ATOMS: atom_id res chain seq x y z
N MET A 1 70.54 -66.03 31.02
CA MET A 1 70.74 -64.85 31.91
C MET A 1 70.98 -63.52 31.19
N ALA A 2 71.04 -63.46 29.84
CA ALA A 2 71.14 -62.18 29.11
C ALA A 2 69.78 -61.54 28.76
N HIS A 3 68.68 -62.32 28.76
CA HIS A 3 67.35 -61.81 28.40
C HIS A 3 66.64 -61.00 29.50
N THR A 4 66.95 -61.26 30.78
CA THR A 4 66.28 -60.64 31.93
C THR A 4 66.87 -59.28 32.34
N VAL A 5 68.04 -58.91 31.83
CA VAL A 5 68.71 -57.62 32.14
C VAL A 5 68.33 -56.53 31.12
N PHE A 6 68.01 -56.91 29.87
CA PHE A 6 67.62 -55.96 28.83
C PHE A 6 66.19 -55.42 29.04
N GLU A 7 65.24 -56.26 29.47
CA GLU A 7 63.87 -55.82 29.76
C GLU A 7 63.78 -54.87 30.97
N LYS A 8 64.60 -55.09 32.02
CA LYS A 8 64.61 -54.21 33.18
C LYS A 8 65.18 -52.81 32.87
N LYS A 9 66.19 -52.69 32.00
CA LYS A 9 66.74 -51.38 31.57
C LYS A 9 65.81 -50.62 30.63
N VAL A 10 65.04 -51.31 29.79
CA VAL A 10 64.04 -50.67 28.90
C VAL A 10 62.81 -50.20 29.69
N GLN A 11 62.35 -50.95 30.70
CA GLN A 11 61.25 -50.51 31.58
C GLN A 11 61.64 -49.32 32.48
N THR A 12 62.87 -49.24 33.00
CA THR A 12 63.29 -48.09 33.82
C THR A 12 63.50 -46.82 32.98
N ARG A 13 63.99 -46.93 31.74
CA ARG A 13 64.05 -45.79 30.82
C ARG A 13 62.67 -45.33 30.36
N ARG A 14 61.72 -46.24 30.10
CA ARG A 14 60.31 -45.88 29.81
C ARG A 14 59.62 -45.25 31.01
N LYS A 15 59.82 -45.73 32.24
CA LYS A 15 59.23 -45.10 33.44
C LYS A 15 59.85 -43.73 33.74
N ARG A 16 61.15 -43.53 33.55
CA ARG A 16 61.78 -42.19 33.69
C ARG A 16 61.39 -41.24 32.57
N ALA A 17 61.26 -41.71 31.33
CA ALA A 17 60.75 -40.89 30.23
C ALA A 17 59.26 -40.54 30.42
N LEU A 18 58.44 -41.46 30.93
CA LEU A 18 57.03 -41.22 31.22
C LEU A 18 56.85 -40.31 32.45
N LEU A 19 57.70 -40.41 33.49
CA LEU A 19 57.72 -39.47 34.61
C LEU A 19 58.22 -38.09 34.19
N LEU A 20 59.24 -38.00 33.32
CA LEU A 20 59.72 -36.71 32.81
C LEU A 20 58.69 -36.09 31.86
N LEU A 21 57.97 -36.88 31.05
CA LEU A 21 56.90 -36.42 30.18
C LEU A 21 55.65 -36.01 30.97
N THR A 22 55.31 -36.71 32.07
CA THR A 22 54.22 -36.29 32.97
C THR A 22 54.60 -35.10 33.83
N TYR A 23 55.87 -34.95 34.23
CA TYR A 23 56.34 -33.77 34.95
C TYR A 23 56.49 -32.54 34.04
N ILE A 24 56.88 -32.73 32.77
CA ILE A 24 56.87 -31.67 31.75
C ILE A 24 55.41 -31.35 31.33
N LEU A 25 54.50 -32.33 31.24
CA LEU A 25 53.06 -32.03 31.08
C LEU A 25 52.49 -31.29 32.31
N PHE A 26 52.89 -31.65 33.54
CA PHE A 26 52.45 -30.94 34.74
C PHE A 26 53.09 -29.55 34.88
N MET A 27 54.27 -29.30 34.32
CA MET A 27 54.87 -27.96 34.28
C MET A 27 54.35 -27.10 33.12
N VAL A 28 53.94 -27.72 32.00
CA VAL A 28 53.37 -27.03 30.83
C VAL A 28 51.85 -26.82 30.97
N PHE A 29 51.16 -27.61 31.80
CA PHE A 29 49.72 -27.51 32.04
C PHE A 29 49.31 -27.31 33.52
N GLY A 30 50.25 -27.30 34.48
CA GLY A 30 49.96 -27.19 35.92
C GLY A 30 50.07 -25.80 36.51
N ASN A 31 49.91 -24.76 35.69
CA ASN A 31 49.53 -23.43 36.14
C ASN A 31 48.74 -22.75 35.00
N LEU A 32 47.60 -23.35 34.63
CA LEU A 32 46.47 -22.51 34.26
C LEU A 32 45.63 -22.37 35.53
N SER A 33 45.92 -21.32 36.30
CA SER A 33 44.85 -20.61 36.99
C SER A 33 43.76 -20.44 35.93
N TYR A 34 42.62 -21.12 36.12
CA TYR A 34 41.43 -20.82 35.34
C TYR A 34 41.07 -19.40 35.76
N ALA A 35 41.60 -18.41 35.05
CA ALA A 35 41.21 -17.04 35.23
C ALA A 35 39.71 -17.02 34.97
N LEU A 36 38.93 -16.71 36.01
CA LEU A 36 37.49 -16.52 35.92
C LEU A 36 37.16 -15.70 34.67
N ASP A 37 36.32 -16.23 33.78
CA ASP A 37 36.00 -15.56 32.51
C ASP A 37 34.49 -15.52 32.24
N ILE A 38 34.06 -14.46 31.56
CA ILE A 38 32.67 -14.28 31.11
C ILE A 38 32.57 -14.79 29.68
N ILE A 39 31.95 -15.96 29.50
CA ILE A 39 31.80 -16.61 28.20
C ILE A 39 30.89 -15.79 27.27
N SER A 40 29.78 -15.26 27.79
CA SER A 40 28.87 -14.44 26.98
C SER A 40 27.97 -13.55 27.83
N ILE A 41 27.63 -12.38 27.28
CA ILE A 41 26.61 -11.47 27.80
C ILE A 41 25.61 -11.18 26.66
N SER A 42 24.31 -11.38 26.89
CA SER A 42 23.24 -11.04 25.94
C SER A 42 22.10 -10.27 26.60
N ASN A 43 21.52 -9.33 25.84
CA ASN A 43 20.32 -8.59 26.22
C ASN A 43 19.09 -9.31 25.66
N GLU A 44 18.18 -9.74 26.53
CA GLU A 44 17.00 -10.54 26.19
C GLU A 44 15.73 -9.91 26.78
N ASN A 45 14.55 -10.32 26.30
CA ASN A 45 13.24 -9.80 26.76
C ASN A 45 13.16 -8.26 26.83
N LEU A 46 13.76 -7.59 25.84
CA LEU A 46 13.77 -6.13 25.75
C LEU A 46 12.35 -5.61 25.54
N ASP A 47 11.91 -4.76 26.45
CA ASP A 47 10.66 -4.00 26.39
C ASP A 47 10.95 -2.50 26.48
N VAL A 48 9.92 -1.66 26.56
CA VAL A 48 10.07 -0.19 26.67
C VAL A 48 10.67 0.25 28.00
N ASP A 49 10.55 -0.56 29.06
CA ASP A 49 10.91 -0.21 30.45
C ASP A 49 11.54 -1.36 31.27
N LYS A 50 11.82 -2.49 30.64
CA LYS A 50 12.46 -3.65 31.26
C LYS A 50 13.34 -4.40 30.27
N ALA A 51 14.31 -5.12 30.82
CA ALA A 51 15.16 -6.02 30.07
C ALA A 51 15.70 -7.12 30.97
N ASP A 52 16.10 -8.24 30.37
CA ASP A 52 16.83 -9.31 31.06
C ASP A 52 18.26 -9.38 30.51
N ILE A 53 19.25 -9.47 31.38
CA ILE A 53 20.66 -9.63 31.02
C ILE A 53 21.07 -11.06 31.32
N ARG A 54 21.32 -11.85 30.26
CA ARG A 54 21.79 -13.22 30.38
C ARG A 54 23.32 -13.25 30.35
N VAL A 55 23.91 -13.92 31.33
CA VAL A 55 25.37 -14.03 31.51
C VAL A 55 25.74 -15.50 31.69
N VAL A 56 26.75 -15.95 30.96
CA VAL A 56 27.31 -17.31 31.08
C VAL A 56 28.78 -17.21 31.49
N THR A 57 29.19 -17.99 32.49
CA THR A 57 30.56 -18.01 33.04
C THR A 57 31.18 -19.40 32.90
N ASP A 58 32.50 -19.45 32.78
CA ASP A 58 33.24 -20.70 32.61
C ASP A 58 33.27 -21.56 33.89
N ASN A 59 33.21 -20.91 35.04
CA ASN A 59 33.17 -21.51 36.37
C ASN A 59 31.89 -21.15 37.12
N THR A 60 31.59 -21.95 38.15
CA THR A 60 30.45 -21.68 39.04
C THR A 60 30.72 -20.39 39.82
N SER A 61 29.84 -19.42 39.66
CA SER A 61 30.02 -18.05 40.14
C SER A 61 28.68 -17.40 40.46
N ARG A 62 28.71 -16.19 41.03
CA ARG A 62 27.54 -15.32 41.19
C ARG A 62 27.72 -14.07 40.35
N VAL A 63 26.62 -13.54 39.85
CA VAL A 63 26.60 -12.39 38.93
C VAL A 63 25.70 -11.27 39.46
N SER A 64 26.14 -10.03 39.32
CA SER A 64 25.35 -8.81 39.53
C SER A 64 25.59 -7.82 38.38
N ILE A 65 24.64 -6.93 38.13
CA ILE A 65 24.69 -5.92 37.06
C ILE A 65 24.74 -4.52 37.67
N GLN A 66 25.78 -3.75 37.35
CA GLN A 66 25.80 -2.30 37.59
C GLN A 66 25.28 -1.58 36.36
N TYR A 67 24.22 -0.75 36.48
CA TYR A 67 23.60 -0.08 35.35
C TYR A 67 23.15 1.35 35.67
N GLY A 68 23.20 2.24 34.68
CA GLY A 68 22.80 3.64 34.82
C GLY A 68 22.63 4.32 33.46
N LEU A 69 22.01 5.50 33.42
CA LEU A 69 21.86 6.27 32.17
C LEU A 69 23.20 6.82 31.64
N ASN A 70 24.25 6.77 32.46
CA ASN A 70 25.64 7.04 32.10
C ASN A 70 26.57 6.27 33.04
N SER A 71 27.86 6.22 32.68
CA SER A 71 28.88 5.50 33.45
C SER A 71 29.32 6.17 34.76
N ALA A 72 28.84 7.39 35.05
CA ALA A 72 29.20 8.12 36.26
C ALA A 72 28.28 7.83 37.46
N ASN A 73 27.02 7.42 37.22
CA ASN A 73 26.02 7.13 38.25
C ASN A 73 25.32 5.79 37.97
N MET A 74 25.89 4.68 38.44
CA MET A 74 25.37 3.32 38.26
C MET A 74 24.74 2.75 39.54
N THR A 75 23.59 2.10 39.40
CA THR A 75 22.92 1.30 40.44
C THR A 75 23.30 -0.16 40.28
N THR A 76 23.50 -0.89 41.39
CA THR A 76 23.86 -2.32 41.36
C THR A 76 22.63 -3.20 41.62
N SER A 77 22.40 -4.19 40.77
CA SER A 77 21.33 -5.20 40.97
C SER A 77 21.66 -6.15 42.11
N GLN A 78 20.67 -6.93 42.55
CA GLN A 78 20.96 -8.06 43.46
C GLN A 78 21.86 -9.10 42.78
N TRP A 79 22.62 -9.82 43.59
CA TRP A 79 23.45 -10.94 43.15
C TRP A 79 22.59 -12.18 42.87
N SER A 80 22.87 -12.86 41.76
CA SER A 80 22.28 -14.17 41.46
C SER A 80 22.68 -15.23 42.49
N GLU A 81 22.01 -16.37 42.41
CA GLU A 81 22.50 -17.63 42.98
C GLU A 81 23.78 -18.11 42.27
N SER A 82 24.49 -19.04 42.91
CA SER A 82 25.74 -19.63 42.40
C SER A 82 25.43 -20.58 41.24
N GLY A 83 26.07 -20.39 40.09
CA GLY A 83 25.78 -21.14 38.87
C GLY A 83 26.76 -20.80 37.74
N LYS A 84 26.54 -21.40 36.55
CA LYS A 84 27.31 -21.05 35.35
C LYS A 84 26.51 -20.23 34.33
N GLU A 85 25.20 -20.14 34.50
CA GLU A 85 24.31 -19.33 33.68
C GLU A 85 23.40 -18.53 34.59
N HIS A 86 23.21 -17.26 34.24
CA HIS A 86 22.49 -16.29 35.06
C HIS A 86 21.60 -15.43 34.18
N ILE A 87 20.41 -15.09 34.67
CA ILE A 87 19.53 -14.10 34.05
C ILE A 87 19.19 -13.07 35.12
N ILE A 88 19.62 -11.82 34.90
CA ILE A 88 19.32 -10.70 35.79
C ILE A 88 18.27 -9.81 35.13
N SER A 89 17.09 -9.75 35.73
CA SER A 89 15.98 -8.92 35.27
C SER A 89 16.09 -7.49 35.81
N LEU A 90 16.22 -6.53 34.90
CA LEU A 90 16.13 -5.10 35.21
C LEU A 90 14.70 -4.61 34.92
N ARG A 91 14.10 -3.91 35.88
CA ARG A 91 12.71 -3.43 35.84
C ARG A 91 12.66 -1.94 36.20
N ASP A 92 11.52 -1.31 35.93
CA ASP A 92 11.25 0.12 36.17
C ASP A 92 12.30 1.06 35.53
N LEU A 93 12.84 0.65 34.38
CA LEU A 93 13.79 1.44 33.62
C LEU A 93 13.06 2.58 32.92
N LYS A 94 13.64 3.78 32.98
CA LYS A 94 13.16 4.94 32.23
C LYS A 94 12.92 4.60 30.75
N TRP A 95 11.71 4.90 30.28
CA TRP A 95 11.18 4.50 28.98
C TRP A 95 12.08 4.88 27.81
N ALA A 96 12.30 3.89 26.93
CA ALA A 96 12.99 4.04 25.63
C ALA A 96 14.39 4.70 25.69
N ALA A 97 15.03 4.65 26.86
CA ALA A 97 16.36 5.17 27.11
C ALA A 97 17.45 4.13 26.79
N VAL A 98 18.68 4.60 26.62
CA VAL A 98 19.86 3.75 26.52
C VAL A 98 20.56 3.77 27.87
N TYR A 99 20.81 2.59 28.42
CA TYR A 99 21.54 2.40 29.67
C TYR A 99 22.94 1.88 29.39
N HIS A 100 23.90 2.37 30.18
CA HIS A 100 25.22 1.80 30.33
C HIS A 100 25.17 0.75 31.44
N TYR A 101 25.80 -0.41 31.25
CA TYR A 101 25.89 -1.41 32.30
C TYR A 101 27.18 -2.25 32.24
N SER A 102 27.64 -2.71 33.40
CA SER A 102 28.72 -3.70 33.52
C SER A 102 28.25 -4.90 34.34
N VAL A 103 28.77 -6.06 33.99
CA VAL A 103 28.53 -7.32 34.69
C VAL A 103 29.66 -7.53 35.68
N ILE A 104 29.34 -7.83 36.94
CA ILE A 104 30.32 -8.18 37.97
C ILE A 104 30.13 -9.66 38.30
N VAL A 105 31.20 -10.44 38.17
CA VAL A 105 31.21 -11.87 38.42
C VAL A 105 32.15 -12.17 39.57
N LYS A 106 31.70 -12.97 40.53
CA LYS A 106 32.46 -13.34 41.71
C LYS A 106 32.36 -14.84 41.99
N THR A 107 33.50 -15.52 42.18
CA THR A 107 33.54 -16.94 42.52
C THR A 107 33.41 -17.20 44.01
N GLU A 108 33.26 -18.47 44.37
CA GLU A 108 33.21 -18.94 45.77
C GLU A 108 34.54 -18.77 46.52
N HIS A 109 35.65 -18.51 45.81
CA HIS A 109 36.98 -18.23 46.40
C HIS A 109 37.33 -16.73 46.42
N ASP A 110 36.31 -15.86 46.30
CA ASP A 110 36.42 -14.39 46.30
C ASP A 110 37.21 -13.77 45.12
N GLU A 111 37.54 -14.53 44.08
CA GLU A 111 38.05 -13.95 42.82
C GLU A 111 36.93 -13.23 42.08
N GLN A 112 37.16 -11.98 41.67
CA GLN A 112 36.17 -11.11 41.03
C GLN A 112 36.71 -10.51 39.73
N ILE A 113 35.89 -10.57 38.69
CA ILE A 113 36.12 -9.84 37.43
C ILE A 113 34.89 -9.01 37.08
N SER A 114 35.07 -8.01 36.22
CA SER A 114 33.96 -7.24 35.68
C SER A 114 34.10 -7.12 34.17
N SER A 115 32.96 -7.14 33.47
CA SER A 115 32.94 -6.79 32.06
C SER A 115 33.32 -5.32 31.87
N GLY A 116 33.73 -4.96 30.66
CA GLY A 116 33.71 -3.56 30.24
C GLY A 116 32.29 -2.97 30.25
N ASP A 117 32.19 -1.70 29.88
CA ASP A 117 30.91 -1.00 29.74
C ASP A 117 30.13 -1.52 28.52
N ASN A 118 28.89 -1.94 28.75
CA ASN A 118 27.96 -2.45 27.74
C ASN A 118 26.76 -1.53 27.61
N LEU A 119 26.08 -1.58 26.46
CA LEU A 119 24.90 -0.77 26.20
C LEU A 119 23.63 -1.64 26.17
N LEU A 120 22.63 -1.21 26.93
CA LEU A 120 21.28 -1.73 26.91
C LEU A 120 20.36 -0.71 26.22
N ARG A 121 19.86 -1.04 25.02
CA ARG A 121 18.91 -0.21 24.26
C ARG A 121 17.50 -0.78 24.39
N LEU A 122 16.63 -0.09 25.11
CA LEU A 122 15.22 -0.46 25.26
C LEU A 122 14.44 -0.18 23.96
N LYS A 123 13.32 -0.88 23.75
CA LYS A 123 12.49 -0.71 22.55
C LYS A 123 11.98 0.74 22.46
N LYS A 124 12.08 1.36 21.28
CA LYS A 124 11.42 2.63 20.95
C LYS A 124 10.11 2.33 20.22
N THR A 125 8.99 2.88 20.70
CA THR A 125 7.71 2.80 19.99
C THR A 125 7.57 3.96 19.00
N SER A 126 7.50 3.64 17.72
CA SER A 126 6.93 4.49 16.67
C SER A 126 5.46 4.12 16.49
N ASN A 127 4.53 5.03 16.83
CA ASN A 127 3.28 5.30 16.09
C ASN A 127 2.18 5.91 16.98
N SER A 128 1.41 6.78 16.33
CA SER A 128 0.06 7.17 16.68
C SER A 128 -0.81 5.96 17.04
N ILE A 129 -1.66 6.19 18.04
CA ILE A 129 -2.40 5.22 18.83
C ILE A 129 -3.58 4.62 18.02
N PRO A 130 -3.88 3.31 18.12
CA PRO A 130 -4.90 2.68 17.28
C PRO A 130 -6.32 2.74 17.92
N ILE A 131 -7.35 3.02 17.11
CA ILE A 131 -8.78 3.23 17.46
C ILE A 131 -9.55 1.88 17.41
N PRO A 132 -10.54 1.61 18.30
CA PRO A 132 -11.37 0.40 18.25
C PRO A 132 -12.28 0.31 17.02
N VAL A 133 -12.58 -0.92 16.58
CA VAL A 133 -13.51 -1.24 15.48
C VAL A 133 -14.65 -2.11 16.00
N ILE A 134 -15.90 -1.74 15.70
CA ILE A 134 -17.09 -2.57 15.97
C ILE A 134 -17.27 -3.54 14.82
N GLU A 135 -17.01 -4.82 15.08
CA GLU A 135 -16.99 -5.88 14.08
C GLU A 135 -18.40 -6.38 13.74
N SER A 136 -19.26 -6.51 14.75
CA SER A 136 -20.65 -6.95 14.55
C SER A 136 -21.58 -6.50 15.68
N VAL A 137 -22.86 -6.34 15.32
CA VAL A 137 -23.97 -6.06 16.25
C VAL A 137 -25.19 -6.90 15.83
N SER A 138 -25.62 -7.85 16.65
CA SER A 138 -26.76 -8.74 16.40
C SER A 138 -27.87 -8.59 17.44
N ILE A 139 -29.13 -8.80 17.01
CA ILE A 139 -30.33 -8.71 17.87
C ILE A 139 -30.87 -10.13 18.08
N ASN A 140 -30.94 -10.57 19.33
CA ASN A 140 -31.35 -11.90 19.75
C ASN A 140 -32.49 -11.81 20.80
N ASP A 141 -33.16 -12.94 21.06
CA ASP A 141 -34.11 -13.13 22.17
C ASP A 141 -35.18 -12.03 22.34
N VAL A 142 -35.72 -11.54 21.22
CA VAL A 142 -36.72 -10.46 21.25
C VAL A 142 -38.05 -10.96 21.82
N THR A 143 -38.47 -10.40 22.94
CA THR A 143 -39.77 -10.67 23.58
C THR A 143 -40.74 -9.49 23.40
N ALA A 144 -41.86 -9.50 24.12
CA ALA A 144 -42.73 -8.33 24.18
C ALA A 144 -42.10 -7.17 24.95
N THR A 145 -41.20 -7.40 25.90
CA THR A 145 -40.68 -6.35 26.79
C THR A 145 -39.16 -6.36 26.94
N SER A 146 -38.44 -7.16 26.15
CA SER A 146 -36.99 -7.26 26.21
C SER A 146 -36.36 -7.70 24.90
N ALA A 147 -35.05 -7.50 24.76
CA ALA A 147 -34.21 -8.08 23.70
C ALA A 147 -32.74 -8.14 24.13
N THR A 148 -31.98 -9.05 23.55
CA THR A 148 -30.53 -9.17 23.77
C THR A 148 -29.76 -8.62 22.58
N ILE A 149 -28.77 -7.75 22.83
CA ILE A 149 -27.94 -7.16 21.77
C ILE A 149 -26.49 -7.60 21.98
N LYS A 150 -25.98 -8.44 21.08
CA LYS A 150 -24.58 -8.90 21.10
C LYS A 150 -23.70 -8.00 20.24
N VAL A 151 -22.55 -7.61 20.78
CA VAL A 151 -21.58 -6.74 20.13
C VAL A 151 -20.20 -7.39 20.19
N ASN A 152 -19.45 -7.37 19.08
CA ASN A 152 -18.04 -7.78 19.03
C ASN A 152 -17.16 -6.64 18.52
N VAL A 153 -15.94 -6.52 19.06
CA VAL A 153 -14.93 -5.50 18.73
C VAL A 153 -13.54 -6.12 18.55
N ASP A 154 -12.71 -5.48 17.72
CA ASP A 154 -11.37 -5.96 17.33
C ASP A 154 -10.31 -5.88 18.46
N ARG A 155 -10.63 -5.18 19.54
CA ARG A 155 -9.74 -4.93 20.68
C ARG A 155 -10.54 -4.67 21.95
N PRO A 156 -9.95 -4.81 23.15
CA PRO A 156 -10.64 -4.52 24.40
C PRO A 156 -11.20 -3.11 24.36
N SER A 157 -12.52 -3.00 24.41
CA SER A 157 -13.21 -1.72 24.35
C SER A 157 -14.30 -1.68 25.42
N ARG A 158 -14.46 -0.52 26.05
CA ARG A 158 -15.64 -0.21 26.85
C ARG A 158 -16.78 0.07 25.91
N LEU A 159 -17.76 -0.82 25.88
CA LEU A 159 -18.93 -0.71 25.01
C LEU A 159 -20.04 0.06 25.71
N PHE A 160 -20.76 0.86 24.93
CA PHE A 160 -21.98 1.55 25.33
C PHE A 160 -23.09 1.18 24.35
N ILE A 161 -24.26 0.81 24.86
CA ILE A 161 -25.48 0.77 24.05
C ILE A 161 -26.35 1.95 24.44
N ARG A 162 -26.83 2.70 23.45
CA ARG A 162 -27.76 3.81 23.65
C ARG A 162 -29.05 3.50 22.92
N TYR A 163 -30.16 3.37 23.64
CA TYR A 163 -31.46 3.04 23.06
C TYR A 163 -32.56 4.02 23.51
N ARG A 164 -33.61 4.22 22.70
CA ARG A 164 -34.71 5.16 22.99
C ARG A 164 -36.02 4.77 22.35
N HIS A 165 -37.10 5.21 22.99
CA HIS A 165 -38.43 5.35 22.41
C HIS A 165 -38.93 6.76 22.75
N GLY A 166 -39.02 7.65 21.76
CA GLY A 166 -39.22 9.10 21.96
C GLY A 166 -37.91 9.90 21.87
N SER A 167 -37.81 11.02 22.60
CA SER A 167 -36.71 12.00 22.42
C SER A 167 -35.46 11.77 23.27
N ARG A 168 -35.50 10.90 24.30
CA ARG A 168 -34.38 10.69 25.25
C ARG A 168 -33.79 9.28 25.16
N TYR A 169 -32.45 9.19 25.18
CA TYR A 169 -31.71 7.93 25.21
C TYR A 169 -31.50 7.42 26.63
N VAL A 170 -31.67 6.11 26.81
CA VAL A 170 -31.14 5.32 27.91
C VAL A 170 -29.78 4.76 27.47
N THR A 171 -28.80 4.71 28.37
CA THR A 171 -27.44 4.23 28.07
C THR A 171 -27.03 3.17 29.09
N GLU A 172 -26.54 2.03 28.59
CA GLU A 172 -25.85 1.02 29.38
C GLU A 172 -24.39 0.91 28.92
N THR A 173 -23.49 0.49 29.81
CA THR A 173 -22.06 0.38 29.54
C THR A 173 -21.46 -0.88 30.17
N THR A 174 -20.21 -1.16 29.83
CA THR A 174 -19.49 -2.40 30.15
C THR A 174 -18.07 -2.08 30.64
N ASP A 175 -17.38 -3.06 31.21
CA ASP A 175 -15.92 -3.00 31.32
C ASP A 175 -15.27 -3.27 29.95
N PHE A 176 -13.95 -3.07 29.84
CA PHE A 176 -13.22 -3.33 28.61
C PHE A 176 -13.34 -4.80 28.21
N THR A 177 -13.89 -5.05 27.03
CA THR A 177 -14.14 -6.40 26.54
C THR A 177 -14.02 -6.46 25.02
N TYR A 178 -13.78 -7.65 24.49
CA TYR A 178 -13.83 -7.95 23.06
C TYR A 178 -15.26 -8.25 22.57
N SER A 179 -16.14 -8.64 23.48
CA SER A 179 -17.52 -8.99 23.19
C SER A 179 -18.42 -8.73 24.40
N TYR A 180 -19.65 -8.28 24.16
CA TYR A 180 -20.64 -8.17 25.23
C TYR A 180 -22.07 -8.37 24.73
N GLU A 181 -22.93 -8.89 25.61
CA GLU A 181 -24.36 -9.06 25.39
C GLU A 181 -25.14 -8.11 26.33
N PHE A 182 -25.72 -7.06 25.75
CA PHE A 182 -26.61 -6.16 26.47
C PHE A 182 -28.01 -6.76 26.57
N ASN A 183 -28.52 -6.90 27.78
CA ASN A 183 -29.88 -7.39 28.04
C ASN A 183 -30.81 -6.21 28.27
N LEU A 184 -31.47 -5.75 27.21
CA LEU A 184 -32.42 -4.64 27.30
C LEU A 184 -33.75 -5.16 27.83
N ASP A 185 -34.12 -4.77 29.05
CA ASP A 185 -35.37 -5.19 29.71
C ASP A 185 -36.32 -4.00 29.97
N GLN A 186 -37.50 -4.30 30.54
CA GLN A 186 -38.55 -3.33 30.90
C GLN A 186 -39.02 -2.42 29.74
N LEU A 187 -38.90 -2.89 28.50
CA LEU A 187 -39.32 -2.15 27.33
C LEU A 187 -40.85 -2.22 27.16
N ALA A 188 -41.44 -1.19 26.57
CA ALA A 188 -42.88 -1.13 26.35
C ALA A 188 -43.31 -2.07 25.20
N ALA A 189 -44.28 -2.94 25.48
CA ALA A 189 -44.75 -3.93 24.51
C ALA A 189 -45.32 -3.32 23.22
N GLY A 190 -45.02 -3.97 22.10
CA GLY A 190 -45.43 -3.54 20.76
C GLY A 190 -44.82 -2.21 20.29
N LYS A 191 -43.77 -1.70 20.95
CA LYS A 191 -43.08 -0.46 20.55
C LYS A 191 -41.82 -0.72 19.71
N VAL A 192 -41.39 0.31 19.00
CA VAL A 192 -40.15 0.32 18.22
C VAL A 192 -39.14 1.25 18.89
N TYR A 193 -37.97 0.72 19.22
CA TYR A 193 -36.87 1.47 19.81
C TYR A 193 -35.79 1.74 18.77
N HIS A 194 -35.16 2.91 18.84
CA HIS A 194 -33.91 3.19 18.13
C HIS A 194 -32.74 2.88 19.04
N PHE A 195 -31.69 2.22 18.54
CA PHE A 195 -30.46 2.01 19.30
C PHE A 195 -29.19 2.12 18.45
N HIS A 196 -28.07 2.47 19.08
CA HIS A 196 -26.73 2.38 18.50
C HIS A 196 -25.70 2.03 19.57
N VAL A 197 -24.56 1.52 19.12
CA VAL A 197 -23.45 1.13 19.98
C VAL A 197 -22.29 2.12 19.82
N VAL A 198 -21.59 2.41 20.91
CA VAL A 198 -20.31 3.14 20.93
C VAL A 198 -19.27 2.24 21.58
N ALA A 199 -18.08 2.16 21.02
CA ALA A 199 -16.95 1.46 21.63
C ALA A 199 -15.86 2.48 21.94
N GLU A 200 -15.40 2.51 23.19
CA GLU A 200 -14.30 3.34 23.69
C GLU A 200 -13.08 2.46 23.94
N GLY A 201 -11.94 2.78 23.35
CA GLY A 201 -10.68 2.07 23.61
C GLY A 201 -10.08 2.44 24.96
N GLU A 202 -9.12 1.66 25.46
CA GLU A 202 -8.46 1.89 26.77
C GLU A 202 -7.79 3.27 26.90
N ASN A 203 -7.57 3.94 25.76
CA ASN A 203 -7.03 5.28 25.61
C ASN A 203 -8.08 6.41 25.59
N GLY A 204 -9.39 6.09 25.70
CA GLY A 204 -10.50 7.04 25.68
C GLY A 204 -11.01 7.44 24.29
N GLN A 205 -10.49 6.87 23.19
CA GLN A 205 -10.98 7.13 21.83
C GLN A 205 -12.25 6.34 21.53
N ILE A 206 -13.22 6.96 20.85
CA ILE A 206 -14.54 6.35 20.59
C ILE A 206 -14.82 6.10 19.11
N ILE A 207 -15.42 4.94 18.79
CA ILE A 207 -16.08 4.66 17.51
C ILE A 207 -17.57 4.44 17.75
N LYS A 208 -18.41 4.82 16.79
CA LYS A 208 -19.88 4.76 16.91
C LYS A 208 -20.50 4.01 15.73
N ASP A 209 -21.32 3.00 16.03
CA ASP A 209 -22.12 2.26 15.04
C ASP A 209 -23.30 3.10 14.50
N ARG A 210 -23.89 2.64 13.39
CA ARG A 210 -25.14 3.19 12.85
C ARG A 210 -26.32 3.03 13.80
N ASP A 211 -27.33 3.86 13.63
CA ASP A 211 -28.61 3.76 14.33
C ASP A 211 -29.45 2.60 13.74
N ARG A 212 -30.05 1.79 14.61
CA ARG A 212 -30.80 0.55 14.27
C ARG A 212 -32.18 0.57 14.91
N LEU A 213 -33.11 -0.21 14.35
CA LEU A 213 -34.47 -0.38 14.88
C LEU A 213 -34.60 -1.72 15.61
N LEU A 214 -35.07 -1.69 16.85
CA LEU A 214 -35.52 -2.84 17.63
C LEU A 214 -37.06 -2.84 17.66
N ARG A 215 -37.70 -3.87 17.09
CA ARG A 215 -39.17 -4.01 17.06
C ARG A 215 -39.62 -5.07 18.05
N LEU A 216 -40.36 -4.68 19.08
CA LEU A 216 -40.84 -5.61 20.11
C LEU A 216 -42.16 -6.27 19.73
N SER A 217 -42.36 -7.50 20.17
CA SER A 217 -43.61 -8.24 19.97
C SER A 217 -44.77 -7.64 20.78
N SER A 218 -46.01 -7.81 20.33
CA SER A 218 -47.21 -7.41 21.07
C SER A 218 -47.76 -8.50 22.01
N LYS A 219 -47.17 -9.70 22.01
CA LYS A 219 -47.62 -10.85 22.80
C LYS A 219 -46.56 -11.27 23.83
N THR A 220 -46.93 -11.26 25.11
CA THR A 220 -46.12 -11.83 26.21
C THR A 220 -46.15 -13.35 26.12
N TYR A 221 -45.01 -13.96 25.78
CA TYR A 221 -44.83 -15.42 25.82
C TYR A 221 -44.04 -15.80 27.08
N LYS A 222 -44.54 -16.78 27.85
CA LYS A 222 -43.72 -17.50 28.84
C LYS A 222 -42.54 -18.11 28.10
N THR A 223 -41.31 -17.79 28.51
CA THR A 223 -40.11 -18.41 27.94
C THR A 223 -40.12 -19.91 28.22
N ARG A 224 -40.07 -20.73 27.16
CA ARG A 224 -39.98 -22.20 27.27
C ARG A 224 -38.57 -22.61 27.70
N VAL A 225 -38.46 -23.80 28.31
CA VAL A 225 -37.15 -24.43 28.55
C VAL A 225 -36.45 -24.63 27.20
N GLN A 226 -35.13 -24.41 27.15
CA GLN A 226 -34.30 -24.64 25.97
C GLN A 226 -33.05 -25.42 26.38
N ILE A 227 -32.69 -26.43 25.59
CA ILE A 227 -31.42 -27.16 25.68
C ILE A 227 -30.44 -26.52 24.68
N THR A 228 -29.25 -26.16 25.15
CA THR A 228 -28.16 -25.61 24.32
C THR A 228 -26.85 -26.33 24.66
N HIS A 229 -25.84 -26.21 23.79
CA HIS A 229 -24.50 -26.78 24.02
C HIS A 229 -24.47 -28.31 24.26
N LEU A 230 -25.41 -29.07 23.69
CA LEU A 230 -25.40 -30.54 23.76
C LEU A 230 -24.27 -31.09 22.89
N SER A 231 -23.34 -31.85 23.49
CA SER A 231 -22.19 -32.43 22.81
C SER A 231 -21.64 -33.67 23.54
N VAL A 232 -20.87 -34.49 22.82
CA VAL A 232 -20.00 -35.53 23.39
C VAL A 232 -18.62 -34.89 23.61
N ILE A 233 -18.15 -34.87 24.85
CA ILE A 233 -16.91 -34.18 25.25
C ILE A 233 -15.73 -35.13 25.49
N GLU A 234 -15.97 -36.42 25.72
CA GLU A 234 -14.94 -37.47 25.80
C GLU A 234 -15.48 -38.78 25.19
N ARG A 235 -14.61 -39.59 24.56
CA ARG A 235 -14.95 -40.90 23.98
C ARG A 235 -13.85 -41.92 24.27
N GLY A 236 -14.24 -43.11 24.68
CA GLY A 236 -13.42 -44.30 24.82
C GLY A 236 -13.89 -45.41 23.88
N ASP A 237 -13.18 -46.53 23.94
CA ASP A 237 -13.54 -47.80 23.28
C ASP A 237 -14.80 -48.43 23.86
N GLU A 238 -15.09 -48.22 25.15
CA GLU A 238 -16.33 -48.71 25.81
C GLU A 238 -17.09 -47.61 26.59
N SER A 239 -16.83 -46.32 26.32
CA SER A 239 -17.47 -45.21 27.05
C SER A 239 -17.62 -43.92 26.24
N ALA A 240 -18.52 -43.02 26.66
CA ALA A 240 -18.66 -41.67 26.12
C ALA A 240 -19.20 -40.69 27.17
N THR A 241 -18.67 -39.47 27.22
CA THR A 241 -19.14 -38.41 28.12
C THR A 241 -19.90 -37.34 27.36
N LEU A 242 -21.13 -37.05 27.80
CA LEU A 242 -22.01 -36.04 27.23
C LEU A 242 -22.08 -34.80 28.13
N SER A 243 -22.26 -33.61 27.54
CA SER A 243 -22.45 -32.33 28.25
C SER A 243 -23.49 -31.45 27.56
N TRP A 244 -24.32 -30.74 28.33
CA TRP A 244 -25.28 -29.74 27.83
C TRP A 244 -25.71 -28.70 28.88
N ARG A 245 -26.40 -27.65 28.42
CA ARG A 245 -26.92 -26.55 29.25
C ARG A 245 -28.41 -26.31 29.04
N THR A 246 -29.08 -25.81 30.07
CA THR A 246 -30.48 -25.37 30.01
C THR A 246 -30.64 -23.92 30.48
N ASN A 247 -31.56 -23.20 29.84
CA ASN A 247 -31.83 -21.79 30.18
C ASN A 247 -32.54 -21.61 31.55
N LYS A 248 -33.05 -22.69 32.14
CA LYS A 248 -33.66 -22.77 33.48
C LYS A 248 -33.21 -24.06 34.17
N PRO A 249 -33.09 -24.11 35.51
CA PRO A 249 -32.73 -25.35 36.22
C PRO A 249 -33.72 -26.47 35.90
N THR A 250 -33.21 -27.61 35.44
CA THR A 250 -33.98 -28.79 35.03
C THR A 250 -33.32 -30.04 35.57
N THR A 251 -34.07 -31.11 35.83
CA THR A 251 -33.45 -32.45 35.89
C THR A 251 -33.11 -32.88 34.48
N GLY A 252 -31.96 -33.51 34.29
CA GLY A 252 -31.48 -34.00 32.99
C GLY A 252 -31.75 -35.48 32.85
N MET A 253 -32.09 -35.98 31.66
CA MET A 253 -32.11 -37.43 31.40
C MET A 253 -31.52 -37.72 30.04
N VAL A 254 -30.57 -38.64 29.95
CA VAL A 254 -30.01 -39.13 28.69
C VAL A 254 -30.64 -40.49 28.39
N LYS A 255 -31.13 -40.68 27.17
CA LYS A 255 -31.51 -41.99 26.62
C LYS A 255 -30.59 -42.30 25.45
N TYR A 256 -30.06 -43.52 25.39
CA TYR A 256 -29.16 -43.95 24.32
C TYR A 256 -29.49 -45.38 23.86
N GLY A 257 -29.11 -45.73 22.63
CA GLY A 257 -29.34 -47.06 22.06
C GLY A 257 -28.68 -47.26 20.70
N LEU A 258 -28.53 -48.52 20.27
CA LEU A 258 -28.05 -48.88 18.93
C LEU A 258 -28.98 -48.46 17.78
N THR A 259 -30.22 -48.09 18.09
CA THR A 259 -31.23 -47.61 17.12
C THR A 259 -31.83 -46.28 17.60
N GLU A 260 -32.50 -45.56 16.70
CA GLU A 260 -33.23 -44.32 17.02
C GLU A 260 -34.40 -44.53 18.02
N ASP A 261 -34.79 -45.78 18.32
CA ASP A 261 -35.82 -46.09 19.31
C ASP A 261 -35.31 -46.00 20.76
N LEU A 262 -33.98 -45.97 20.95
CA LEU A 262 -33.29 -45.76 22.24
C LEU A 262 -33.70 -46.77 23.33
N GLU A 263 -33.70 -48.06 22.98
CA GLU A 263 -34.19 -49.16 23.83
C GLU A 263 -33.19 -49.70 24.86
N GLU A 264 -31.92 -49.28 24.85
CA GLU A 264 -30.88 -49.85 25.74
C GLU A 264 -30.98 -49.32 27.17
N ASP A 265 -30.79 -48.02 27.41
CA ASP A 265 -30.75 -47.52 28.79
C ASP A 265 -31.00 -46.02 28.93
N SER A 266 -31.21 -45.56 30.17
CA SER A 266 -31.36 -44.15 30.49
C SER A 266 -30.64 -43.73 31.77
N ILE A 267 -30.00 -42.55 31.75
CA ILE A 267 -29.30 -41.98 32.89
C ILE A 267 -29.95 -40.67 33.30
N THR A 268 -30.38 -40.55 34.56
CA THR A 268 -31.01 -39.34 35.10
C THR A 268 -30.03 -38.54 35.96
N LEU A 269 -29.98 -37.22 35.74
CA LEU A 269 -29.15 -36.24 36.43
C LEU A 269 -29.99 -35.32 37.34
N PRO A 270 -29.42 -34.84 38.46
CA PRO A 270 -30.10 -33.94 39.39
C PRO A 270 -30.42 -32.57 38.77
N LEU A 271 -31.20 -31.76 39.49
CA LEU A 271 -31.62 -30.42 39.05
C LEU A 271 -30.41 -29.49 38.90
N ALA A 272 -30.10 -29.08 37.66
CA ALA A 272 -29.00 -28.18 37.35
C ALA A 272 -29.27 -27.37 36.07
N LYS A 273 -28.46 -26.33 35.82
CA LYS A 273 -28.42 -25.60 34.54
C LYS A 273 -27.33 -26.13 33.60
N GLU A 274 -26.32 -26.81 34.14
CA GLU A 274 -25.26 -27.48 33.40
C GLU A 274 -25.31 -28.95 33.77
N HIS A 275 -25.24 -29.81 32.76
CA HIS A 275 -25.41 -31.25 32.89
C HIS A 275 -24.24 -31.94 32.21
N GLN A 276 -23.67 -32.94 32.87
CA GLN A 276 -22.60 -33.77 32.33
C GLN A 276 -22.79 -35.21 32.81
N VAL A 277 -22.58 -36.19 31.94
CA VAL A 277 -22.70 -37.61 32.28
C VAL A 277 -21.78 -38.48 31.43
N THR A 278 -21.14 -39.48 32.03
CA THR A 278 -20.40 -40.52 31.31
C THR A 278 -21.24 -41.79 31.21
N ILE A 279 -21.44 -42.26 29.98
CA ILE A 279 -22.02 -43.54 29.63
C ILE A 279 -20.87 -44.55 29.54
N ASN A 280 -20.98 -45.69 30.23
CA ASN A 280 -19.96 -46.73 30.28
C ASN A 280 -20.54 -48.07 29.81
N ASN A 281 -19.67 -49.06 29.55
CA ASN A 281 -20.02 -50.41 29.08
C ASN A 281 -20.67 -50.41 27.68
N LEU A 282 -20.23 -49.52 26.81
CA LEU A 282 -20.64 -49.50 25.40
C LEU A 282 -19.83 -50.54 24.62
N ASN A 283 -20.43 -51.07 23.56
CA ASN A 283 -19.73 -51.98 22.64
C ASN A 283 -18.66 -51.21 21.88
N ASN A 284 -17.52 -51.85 21.64
CA ASN A 284 -16.40 -51.33 20.85
C ASN A 284 -16.78 -51.12 19.36
N ASP A 285 -16.20 -50.12 18.69
CA ASP A 285 -16.46 -49.75 17.28
C ASP A 285 -17.95 -49.78 16.89
N THR A 286 -18.79 -49.19 17.75
CA THR A 286 -20.25 -49.31 17.65
C THR A 286 -20.90 -47.94 17.63
N HIS A 287 -21.85 -47.77 16.70
CA HIS A 287 -22.66 -46.57 16.55
C HIS A 287 -23.83 -46.55 17.54
N TYR A 288 -23.93 -45.49 18.33
CA TYR A 288 -25.00 -45.25 19.30
C TYR A 288 -25.76 -43.97 18.98
N PHE A 289 -27.09 -44.04 19.04
CA PHE A 289 -27.98 -42.88 19.07
C PHE A 289 -28.23 -42.44 20.50
N TYR A 290 -28.42 -41.14 20.72
CA TYR A 290 -28.83 -40.61 22.01
C TYR A 290 -29.70 -39.36 21.88
N ARG A 291 -30.48 -39.09 22.92
CA ARG A 291 -31.15 -37.80 23.14
C ARG A 291 -31.10 -37.43 24.61
N VAL A 292 -31.21 -36.14 24.89
CA VAL A 292 -31.35 -35.65 26.27
C VAL A 292 -32.71 -35.01 26.48
N GLU A 293 -33.28 -35.20 27.66
CA GLU A 293 -34.52 -34.60 28.11
C GLU A 293 -34.24 -33.64 29.27
N ALA A 294 -34.87 -32.48 29.25
CA ALA A 294 -34.82 -31.50 30.32
C ALA A 294 -36.21 -31.36 30.95
N ASN A 295 -36.29 -31.68 32.24
CA ASN A 295 -37.54 -31.79 32.98
C ASN A 295 -37.62 -30.72 34.08
N VAL A 296 -38.73 -29.97 34.11
CA VAL A 296 -39.05 -29.00 35.18
C VAL A 296 -40.28 -29.46 35.99
N ASP A 297 -41.24 -30.12 35.34
CA ASP A 297 -42.48 -30.72 35.87
C ASP A 297 -43.01 -31.70 34.77
N PRO A 298 -43.80 -32.77 35.03
CA PRO A 298 -44.22 -33.76 34.01
C PRO A 298 -45.02 -33.21 32.83
N LYS A 299 -45.44 -31.94 32.89
CA LYS A 299 -46.19 -31.24 31.83
C LYS A 299 -45.32 -30.30 30.98
N ASP A 300 -44.03 -30.14 31.29
CA ASP A 300 -43.12 -29.17 30.66
C ASP A 300 -41.73 -29.78 30.33
N THR A 301 -41.71 -31.07 29.95
CA THR A 301 -40.55 -31.78 29.44
C THR A 301 -40.21 -31.36 28.00
N ILE A 302 -38.95 -31.03 27.74
CA ILE A 302 -38.44 -30.87 26.37
C ILE A 302 -37.35 -31.89 26.07
N GLN A 303 -37.28 -32.33 24.81
CA GLN A 303 -36.25 -33.24 24.33
C GLN A 303 -35.33 -32.52 23.34
N SER A 304 -34.05 -32.91 23.30
CA SER A 304 -33.16 -32.53 22.22
C SER A 304 -33.58 -33.20 20.91
N LYS A 305 -33.00 -32.75 19.80
CA LYS A 305 -32.98 -33.57 18.58
C LYS A 305 -32.21 -34.87 18.85
N MET A 306 -32.50 -35.91 18.08
CA MET A 306 -31.69 -37.12 18.05
C MET A 306 -30.26 -36.76 17.64
N GLN A 307 -29.28 -37.34 18.31
CA GLN A 307 -27.85 -37.24 18.02
C GLN A 307 -27.26 -38.64 18.02
N SER A 308 -26.02 -38.79 17.54
CA SER A 308 -25.31 -40.06 17.61
C SER A 308 -23.82 -39.89 17.86
N PHE A 309 -23.15 -40.96 18.26
CA PHE A 309 -21.70 -41.05 18.43
C PHE A 309 -21.22 -42.50 18.20
N ASP A 310 -19.94 -42.65 17.85
CA ASP A 310 -19.26 -43.94 17.74
C ASP A 310 -18.27 -44.13 18.89
N THR A 311 -18.21 -45.33 19.47
CA THR A 311 -17.11 -45.78 20.32
C THR A 311 -15.85 -46.08 19.48
N LEU A 312 -14.68 -46.09 20.11
CA LEU A 312 -13.40 -46.34 19.42
C LEU A 312 -13.18 -47.84 19.13
N ASP A 313 -12.52 -48.16 18.02
CA ASP A 313 -12.07 -49.53 17.69
C ASP A 313 -10.82 -49.92 18.52
N SER A 314 -10.76 -51.16 19.00
CA SER A 314 -9.64 -51.72 19.78
C SER A 314 -8.72 -52.69 19.00
N GLN A 315 -8.92 -52.95 17.71
CA GLN A 315 -8.02 -53.84 16.95
C GLN A 315 -6.85 -53.10 16.28
N GLU A 316 -5.67 -53.21 16.88
CA GLU A 316 -4.38 -52.93 16.23
C GLU A 316 -4.02 -54.05 15.23
N GLY A 317 -3.83 -53.70 13.95
CA GLY A 317 -3.12 -54.51 12.97
C GLY A 317 -2.40 -53.64 11.93
N GLU A 318 -1.12 -53.93 11.64
CA GLU A 318 -0.39 -53.25 10.55
C GLU A 318 -1.08 -53.53 9.19
N PRO A 319 -1.17 -52.53 8.27
CA PRO A 319 -1.81 -52.71 6.97
C PRO A 319 -1.03 -53.70 6.11
N THR A 320 -1.71 -54.42 5.19
CA THR A 320 -1.05 -55.38 4.27
C THR A 320 -1.36 -55.10 2.80
N ILE A 321 -0.47 -55.51 1.91
CA ILE A 321 -0.68 -55.45 0.44
C ILE A 321 -1.41 -56.71 -0.01
N ILE A 322 -2.62 -56.56 -0.55
CA ILE A 322 -3.42 -57.66 -1.14
C ILE A 322 -2.86 -58.04 -2.52
N GLU A 323 -2.66 -57.07 -3.40
CA GLU A 323 -2.30 -57.32 -4.80
C GLU A 323 -1.38 -56.24 -5.35
N VAL A 324 -0.45 -56.63 -6.22
CA VAL A 324 0.39 -55.73 -7.01
C VAL A 324 0.34 -56.18 -8.46
N ASP A 325 -0.28 -55.37 -9.30
CA ASP A 325 -0.30 -55.59 -10.74
C ASP A 325 0.81 -54.75 -11.39
N ASN A 326 1.77 -55.45 -12.03
CA ASN A 326 2.92 -54.83 -12.66
C ASN A 326 2.45 -54.13 -13.94
N GLY A 327 2.12 -52.86 -13.82
CA GLY A 327 1.47 -52.08 -14.87
C GLY A 327 2.39 -51.65 -15.99
N TYR A 328 1.86 -50.74 -16.81
CA TYR A 328 2.27 -50.46 -18.18
C TYR A 328 3.29 -49.31 -18.28
N LEU A 329 3.96 -49.19 -19.43
CA LEU A 329 4.76 -48.02 -19.81
C LEU A 329 3.96 -47.08 -20.73
N THR A 330 4.18 -45.77 -20.59
CA THR A 330 3.73 -44.75 -21.56
C THR A 330 4.34 -44.96 -22.94
N GLU A 331 3.73 -44.39 -23.98
CA GLU A 331 4.17 -44.55 -25.38
C GLU A 331 5.60 -44.05 -25.61
N ASP A 332 6.04 -43.07 -24.83
CA ASP A 332 7.42 -42.56 -24.82
C ASP A 332 8.43 -43.45 -24.07
N GLY A 333 7.96 -44.48 -23.35
CA GLY A 333 8.76 -45.40 -22.55
C GLY A 333 9.36 -44.80 -21.28
N LEU A 334 9.01 -43.56 -20.91
CA LEU A 334 9.68 -42.83 -19.83
C LEU A 334 8.99 -42.95 -18.47
N THR A 335 7.70 -43.33 -18.44
CA THR A 335 6.92 -43.43 -17.19
C THR A 335 6.28 -44.81 -17.06
N GLY A 336 6.54 -45.49 -15.95
CA GLY A 336 5.89 -46.75 -15.58
C GLY A 336 4.75 -46.54 -14.59
N PHE A 337 3.71 -47.35 -14.66
CA PHE A 337 2.60 -47.35 -13.70
C PHE A 337 2.52 -48.68 -12.96
N VAL A 338 2.24 -48.64 -11.66
CA VAL A 338 2.02 -49.85 -10.83
C VAL A 338 0.68 -49.71 -10.12
N LYS A 339 -0.18 -50.73 -10.23
CA LYS A 339 -1.44 -50.77 -9.49
C LYS A 339 -1.26 -51.61 -8.23
N ILE A 340 -1.71 -51.09 -7.09
CA ILE A 340 -1.52 -51.69 -5.77
C ILE A 340 -2.85 -51.71 -5.04
N THR A 341 -3.24 -52.85 -4.48
CA THR A 341 -4.45 -52.99 -3.65
C THR A 341 -4.04 -53.41 -2.23
N THR A 342 -4.61 -52.78 -1.21
CA THR A 342 -4.27 -52.96 0.22
C THR A 342 -5.45 -53.50 1.03
N SER A 343 -5.18 -54.05 2.22
CA SER A 343 -6.19 -54.63 3.12
C SER A 343 -7.26 -53.65 3.58
N GLU A 344 -6.91 -52.36 3.54
CA GLU A 344 -7.70 -51.23 3.99
C GLU A 344 -7.26 -49.96 3.25
N ASP A 345 -7.88 -48.83 3.57
CA ASP A 345 -7.46 -47.55 3.03
C ASP A 345 -6.10 -47.13 3.59
N THR A 346 -5.08 -47.09 2.73
CA THR A 346 -3.70 -46.72 3.09
C THR A 346 -3.18 -45.65 2.16
N LYS A 347 -2.17 -44.89 2.57
CA LYS A 347 -1.30 -44.17 1.64
C LYS A 347 -0.25 -45.11 1.11
N VAL A 348 0.13 -44.96 -0.16
CA VAL A 348 1.13 -45.80 -0.81
C VAL A 348 2.19 -44.94 -1.48
N TRP A 349 3.46 -45.27 -1.27
CA TRP A 349 4.57 -44.71 -2.05
C TRP A 349 5.63 -45.76 -2.35
N ILE A 350 6.33 -45.55 -3.46
CA ILE A 350 7.30 -46.50 -3.98
C ILE A 350 8.68 -45.86 -3.97
N ASP A 351 9.63 -46.52 -3.30
CA ASP A 351 11.05 -46.19 -3.45
C ASP A 351 11.62 -47.06 -4.58
N TYR A 352 12.14 -46.46 -5.65
CA TYR A 352 12.60 -47.17 -6.85
C TYR A 352 13.95 -46.64 -7.38
N GLY A 353 14.75 -47.48 -8.05
CA GLY A 353 16.05 -47.04 -8.57
C GLY A 353 16.79 -48.06 -9.42
N PHE A 354 17.83 -47.60 -10.12
CA PHE A 354 18.61 -48.42 -11.07
C PHE A 354 19.79 -49.17 -10.41
N ASN A 355 20.23 -48.75 -9.22
CA ASN A 355 21.25 -49.45 -8.43
C ASN A 355 20.95 -49.33 -6.93
N HIS A 356 21.68 -50.08 -6.11
CA HIS A 356 21.44 -50.16 -4.66
C HIS A 356 21.77 -48.86 -3.88
N GLU A 357 22.40 -47.87 -4.51
CA GLU A 357 22.94 -46.67 -3.85
C GLU A 357 22.13 -45.40 -4.12
N ARG A 358 21.28 -45.39 -5.16
CA ARG A 358 20.37 -44.26 -5.48
C ARG A 358 18.95 -44.75 -5.72
N THR A 359 18.08 -44.49 -4.74
CA THR A 359 16.62 -44.66 -4.86
C THR A 359 15.94 -43.29 -4.99
N TYR A 360 15.00 -43.19 -5.91
CA TYR A 360 14.02 -42.13 -6.06
C TYR A 360 12.73 -42.53 -5.35
N GLN A 361 11.96 -41.56 -4.86
CA GLN A 361 10.66 -41.80 -4.24
C GLN A 361 9.55 -41.29 -5.16
N SER A 362 8.49 -42.08 -5.34
CA SER A 362 7.28 -41.63 -6.04
C SER A 362 6.55 -40.54 -5.24
N ALA A 363 5.54 -39.90 -5.84
CA ALA A 363 4.55 -39.21 -5.03
C ALA A 363 3.87 -40.21 -4.07
N ILE A 364 3.49 -39.73 -2.89
CA ILE A 364 2.69 -40.49 -1.93
C ILE A 364 1.23 -40.37 -2.37
N SER A 365 0.52 -41.50 -2.51
CA SER A 365 -0.90 -41.49 -2.85
C SER A 365 -1.76 -41.03 -1.67
N ASP A 366 -3.00 -40.66 -1.97
CA ASP A 366 -4.04 -40.46 -0.96
C ASP A 366 -4.48 -41.80 -0.36
N PHE A 367 -5.22 -41.73 0.75
CA PHE A 367 -5.79 -42.92 1.39
C PHE A 367 -6.81 -43.61 0.48
N ASN A 368 -6.52 -44.85 0.11
CA ASN A 368 -7.41 -45.70 -0.68
C ASN A 368 -7.04 -47.18 -0.45
N SER A 369 -7.94 -48.08 -0.78
CA SER A 369 -7.66 -49.52 -0.82
C SER A 369 -7.12 -49.96 -2.18
N THR A 370 -7.19 -49.11 -3.21
CA THR A 370 -6.59 -49.33 -4.53
C THR A 370 -5.90 -48.09 -5.07
N HIS A 371 -4.66 -48.25 -5.54
CA HIS A 371 -3.74 -47.19 -5.95
C HIS A 371 -3.22 -47.41 -7.35
N GLY A 372 -2.99 -46.33 -8.09
CA GLY A 372 -2.16 -46.30 -9.29
C GLY A 372 -0.99 -45.35 -9.08
N ILE A 373 0.25 -45.88 -9.06
CA ILE A 373 1.46 -45.09 -8.79
C ILE A 373 2.27 -44.92 -10.06
N ALA A 374 2.52 -43.65 -10.44
CA ALA A 374 3.39 -43.29 -11.55
C ALA A 374 4.86 -43.21 -11.10
N LEU A 375 5.75 -43.81 -11.88
CA LEU A 375 7.18 -43.87 -11.64
C LEU A 375 7.93 -43.26 -12.84
N PRO A 376 8.47 -42.03 -12.71
CA PRO A 376 9.15 -41.36 -13.82
C PRO A 376 10.58 -41.91 -14.06
N TYR A 377 11.15 -41.56 -15.21
CA TYR A 377 12.56 -41.80 -15.57
C TYR A 377 12.95 -43.26 -15.86
N PHE A 378 12.05 -44.02 -16.47
CA PHE A 378 12.39 -45.32 -17.07
C PHE A 378 13.29 -45.15 -18.29
N ARG A 379 14.19 -46.10 -18.51
CA ARG A 379 15.14 -46.14 -19.63
C ARG A 379 15.20 -47.57 -20.16
N ALA A 380 15.30 -47.71 -21.49
CA ALA A 380 15.41 -49.00 -22.16
C ALA A 380 16.61 -49.83 -21.66
N GLU A 381 16.48 -51.17 -21.68
CA GLU A 381 17.53 -52.15 -21.33
C GLU A 381 18.02 -52.10 -19.86
N ARG A 382 17.18 -51.60 -18.95
CA ARG A 382 17.53 -51.38 -17.54
C ARG A 382 16.61 -52.20 -16.63
N THR A 383 17.20 -52.84 -15.60
CA THR A 383 16.46 -53.44 -14.47
C THR A 383 16.30 -52.41 -13.36
N TYR A 384 15.06 -52.18 -12.92
CA TYR A 384 14.74 -51.28 -11.80
C TYR A 384 14.34 -52.09 -10.58
N HIS A 385 14.83 -51.68 -9.41
CA HIS A 385 14.45 -52.27 -8.14
C HIS A 385 13.52 -51.33 -7.38
N TYR A 386 12.49 -51.86 -6.73
CA TYR A 386 11.54 -51.05 -5.96
C TYR A 386 11.00 -51.73 -4.70
N ASN A 387 10.64 -50.92 -3.71
CA ASN A 387 9.91 -51.31 -2.51
C ASN A 387 8.60 -50.49 -2.45
N ILE A 388 7.51 -51.12 -2.03
CA ILE A 388 6.24 -50.46 -1.76
C ILE A 388 6.14 -50.20 -0.26
N ASN A 389 5.85 -48.97 0.12
CA ASN A 389 5.55 -48.59 1.49
C ASN A 389 4.07 -48.23 1.56
N ILE A 390 3.36 -48.75 2.56
CA ILE A 390 1.97 -48.41 2.83
C ILE A 390 1.83 -47.94 4.27
N GLU A 391 1.00 -46.93 4.51
CA GLU A 391 0.71 -46.35 5.83
C GLU A 391 -0.80 -46.26 6.00
N ASP A 392 -1.35 -46.79 7.08
CA ASP A 392 -2.78 -46.67 7.40
C ASP A 392 -3.11 -45.31 8.06
N ALA A 393 -4.39 -45.08 8.36
CA ALA A 393 -4.86 -43.82 8.91
C ALA A 393 -4.39 -43.56 10.34
N ASP A 394 -3.95 -44.60 11.05
CA ASP A 394 -3.49 -44.56 12.44
C ASP A 394 -1.95 -44.48 12.53
N GLY A 395 -1.26 -44.54 11.38
CA GLY A 395 0.18 -44.33 11.24
C GLY A 395 1.01 -45.61 11.29
N ASN A 396 0.38 -46.79 11.20
CA ASN A 396 1.11 -48.04 11.09
C ASN A 396 1.65 -48.18 9.67
N ILE A 397 2.94 -48.52 9.55
CA ILE A 397 3.64 -48.58 8.25
C ILE A 397 4.03 -50.03 7.95
N PHE A 398 3.59 -50.53 6.79
CA PHE A 398 4.08 -51.77 6.21
C PHE A 398 4.99 -51.51 5.01
N ARG A 399 6.15 -52.17 4.98
CA ARG A 399 7.12 -52.07 3.87
C ARG A 399 7.30 -53.42 3.20
N SER A 400 7.04 -53.46 1.88
CA SER A 400 7.19 -54.67 1.09
C SER A 400 8.66 -55.11 0.98
N LYS A 401 8.87 -56.41 0.72
CA LYS A 401 10.17 -56.89 0.21
C LYS A 401 10.49 -56.24 -1.13
N ARG A 402 11.79 -56.13 -1.44
CA ARG A 402 12.31 -55.58 -2.69
C ARG A 402 11.91 -56.43 -3.88
N ARG A 403 11.38 -55.78 -4.91
CA ARG A 403 11.01 -56.34 -6.20
C ARG A 403 11.94 -55.79 -7.29
N SER A 404 11.93 -56.43 -8.46
CA SER A 404 12.64 -55.97 -9.65
C SER A 404 11.78 -56.08 -10.88
N ILE A 405 11.87 -55.11 -11.78
CA ILE A 405 11.20 -55.09 -13.07
C ILE A 405 12.21 -54.76 -14.17
N LYS A 406 12.23 -55.53 -15.26
CA LYS A 406 13.01 -55.20 -16.46
C LYS A 406 12.16 -54.41 -17.41
N TYR A 407 12.75 -53.37 -18.00
CA TYR A 407 12.08 -52.54 -19.01
C TYR A 407 11.42 -53.37 -20.12
N ASP A 408 12.11 -54.38 -20.64
CA ASP A 408 11.65 -55.18 -21.79
C ASP A 408 10.55 -56.21 -21.43
N GLU A 409 10.20 -56.35 -20.15
CA GLU A 409 9.17 -57.26 -19.65
C GLU A 409 7.81 -56.53 -19.42
N VAL A 410 7.72 -55.23 -19.73
CA VAL A 410 6.55 -54.38 -19.50
C VAL A 410 5.86 -53.99 -20.81
N THR A 411 4.55 -54.14 -20.86
CA THR A 411 3.73 -53.75 -22.02
C THR A 411 3.66 -52.24 -22.18
N VAL A 412 3.99 -51.72 -23.36
CA VAL A 412 3.82 -50.30 -23.74
C VAL A 412 2.39 -50.08 -24.24
N ILE A 413 1.71 -49.06 -23.73
CA ILE A 413 0.34 -48.69 -24.15
C ILE A 413 0.29 -47.20 -24.52
N SER A 414 -0.63 -46.81 -25.42
CA SER A 414 -0.78 -45.41 -25.82
C SER A 414 -1.43 -44.58 -24.71
N ASP A 415 -1.14 -43.28 -24.67
CA ASP A 415 -1.66 -42.34 -23.66
C ASP A 415 -3.21 -42.28 -23.63
N ALA A 416 -3.85 -42.61 -24.76
CA ALA A 416 -5.31 -42.70 -24.88
C ALA A 416 -5.92 -43.92 -24.14
N VAL A 417 -5.16 -44.99 -23.93
CA VAL A 417 -5.60 -46.17 -23.17
C VAL A 417 -5.46 -45.93 -21.67
N ILE A 418 -4.44 -45.17 -21.24
CA ILE A 418 -4.20 -44.82 -19.83
C ILE A 418 -5.38 -44.04 -19.23
N THR A 419 -5.96 -43.11 -19.99
CA THR A 419 -7.08 -42.27 -19.55
C THR A 419 -8.42 -42.99 -19.47
N THR A 420 -8.54 -44.23 -19.96
CA THR A 420 -9.78 -45.02 -19.95
C THR A 420 -9.75 -46.21 -18.97
N LEU A 421 -8.61 -46.49 -18.35
CA LEU A 421 -8.47 -47.52 -17.31
C LEU A 421 -9.00 -47.00 -15.96
N LYS A 422 -10.04 -47.65 -15.42
CA LYS A 422 -10.57 -47.34 -14.08
C LYS A 422 -9.46 -47.47 -13.03
N GLY A 423 -9.18 -46.37 -12.31
CA GLY A 423 -8.20 -46.29 -11.22
C GLY A 423 -6.85 -45.64 -11.56
N HIS A 424 -6.68 -45.04 -12.75
CA HIS A 424 -5.43 -44.40 -13.19
C HIS A 424 -5.64 -42.93 -13.62
N THR A 425 -6.29 -42.12 -12.80
CA THR A 425 -6.42 -40.66 -12.99
C THR A 425 -5.20 -39.92 -12.44
N ILE A 426 -4.40 -39.31 -13.33
CA ILE A 426 -3.43 -38.26 -12.97
C ILE A 426 -4.20 -36.95 -12.78
N ASN A 427 -4.09 -36.35 -11.61
CA ASN A 427 -4.36 -34.93 -11.28
C ASN A 427 -5.44 -34.23 -12.12
N SER A 428 -6.69 -34.64 -11.97
CA SER A 428 -7.83 -33.75 -12.21
C SER A 428 -8.67 -33.80 -10.97
N ASN A 429 -8.70 -32.69 -10.23
CA ASN A 429 -9.49 -32.49 -9.01
C ASN A 429 -10.95 -32.90 -9.28
N PRO A 430 -11.42 -34.08 -8.86
CA PRO A 430 -12.85 -34.36 -8.81
C PRO A 430 -13.34 -33.66 -7.55
N ALA A 431 -14.38 -32.83 -7.68
CA ALA A 431 -15.00 -32.06 -6.61
C ALA A 431 -14.74 -32.64 -5.21
N GLU A 432 -13.91 -31.94 -4.43
CA GLU A 432 -13.59 -32.28 -3.05
C GLU A 432 -14.88 -32.62 -2.31
N GLU A 433 -15.06 -33.89 -1.93
CA GLU A 433 -15.79 -34.13 -0.69
C GLU A 433 -14.94 -33.49 0.40
N ILE A 434 -15.47 -32.40 0.96
CA ILE A 434 -14.89 -31.68 2.07
C ILE A 434 -14.62 -32.67 3.21
N ARG A 435 -13.36 -33.07 3.39
CA ARG A 435 -12.95 -33.96 4.48
C ARG A 435 -12.94 -33.13 5.77
N LEU A 436 -14.06 -33.12 6.48
CA LEU A 436 -14.18 -32.52 7.82
C LEU A 436 -13.16 -33.16 8.77
N CYS A 437 -12.54 -32.34 9.61
CA CYS A 437 -11.60 -32.82 10.63
C CYS A 437 -12.32 -33.59 11.76
N LYS A 438 -12.77 -34.83 11.49
CA LYS A 438 -13.53 -35.65 12.46
C LYS A 438 -12.77 -35.99 13.76
N LYS A 439 -11.43 -35.92 13.74
CA LYS A 439 -10.54 -36.29 14.86
C LYS A 439 -9.61 -35.15 15.34
N PHE A 440 -9.69 -33.94 14.78
CA PHE A 440 -8.83 -32.82 15.18
C PHE A 440 -9.55 -31.91 16.18
N ASP A 441 -9.15 -31.94 17.44
CA ASP A 441 -9.61 -30.99 18.46
C ASP A 441 -8.63 -29.80 18.55
N ILE A 442 -9.11 -28.60 18.22
CA ILE A 442 -8.32 -27.37 18.32
C ILE A 442 -7.96 -27.01 19.78
N GLY A 443 -8.74 -27.47 20.76
CA GLY A 443 -8.44 -27.31 22.19
C GLY A 443 -7.22 -28.10 22.67
N SER A 444 -6.82 -29.13 21.92
CA SER A 444 -5.68 -29.99 22.25
C SER A 444 -4.31 -29.42 21.83
N ILE A 445 -4.29 -28.33 21.06
CA ILE A 445 -3.06 -27.68 20.61
C ILE A 445 -2.26 -27.22 21.85
N ARG A 446 -0.94 -27.45 21.85
CA ARG A 446 -0.04 -27.04 22.94
C ARG A 446 0.84 -25.86 22.52
N ALA A 447 1.41 -25.14 23.48
CA ALA A 447 2.36 -24.06 23.20
C ALA A 447 3.54 -24.55 22.34
N ASN A 448 4.05 -23.68 21.46
CA ASN A 448 5.13 -23.94 20.50
C ASN A 448 4.84 -25.01 19.43
N SER A 449 3.60 -25.49 19.31
CA SER A 449 3.24 -26.53 18.34
C SER A 449 3.36 -26.05 16.90
N LYS A 450 3.75 -26.96 16.00
CA LYS A 450 3.63 -26.79 14.55
C LYS A 450 2.50 -27.69 14.06
N VAL A 451 1.34 -27.11 13.79
CA VAL A 451 0.14 -27.83 13.36
C VAL A 451 0.07 -27.79 11.84
N ARG A 452 0.05 -28.97 11.22
CA ARG A 452 -0.14 -29.13 9.78
C ARG A 452 -1.59 -29.52 9.54
N LEU A 453 -2.34 -28.66 8.87
CA LEU A 453 -3.75 -28.89 8.62
C LEU A 453 -3.95 -29.46 7.22
N ASN A 454 -4.53 -30.66 7.13
CA ASN A 454 -4.79 -31.41 5.90
C ASN A 454 -6.28 -31.81 5.73
N CYS A 455 -7.16 -31.21 6.52
CA CYS A 455 -8.61 -31.40 6.51
C CYS A 455 -9.32 -30.04 6.69
N LEU A 456 -10.64 -29.97 6.45
CA LEU A 456 -11.43 -28.77 6.75
C LEU A 456 -11.79 -28.73 8.23
N LEU A 457 -11.31 -27.72 8.93
CA LEU A 457 -11.66 -27.40 10.30
C LEU A 457 -12.74 -26.31 10.34
N ASP A 458 -13.96 -26.70 10.65
CA ASP A 458 -15.04 -25.75 10.95
C ASP A 458 -15.01 -25.40 12.44
N LEU A 459 -14.79 -24.12 12.74
CA LEU A 459 -14.80 -23.63 14.12
C LEU A 459 -16.21 -23.41 14.66
N ASN A 460 -17.26 -23.64 13.84
CA ASN A 460 -18.68 -23.57 14.19
C ASN A 460 -19.12 -22.21 14.76
N GLY A 461 -18.50 -21.14 14.30
CA GLY A 461 -18.70 -19.76 14.76
C GLY A 461 -18.05 -19.48 16.13
N LEU A 462 -17.27 -20.40 16.68
CA LEU A 462 -16.64 -20.27 17.99
C LEU A 462 -15.31 -19.51 17.91
N SER A 463 -14.88 -18.98 19.04
CA SER A 463 -13.61 -18.29 19.22
C SER A 463 -12.66 -19.12 20.08
N TYR A 464 -11.44 -19.36 19.60
CA TYR A 464 -10.43 -20.13 20.31
C TYR A 464 -9.18 -19.30 20.61
N GLN A 465 -8.74 -19.35 21.87
CA GLN A 465 -7.45 -18.82 22.28
C GLN A 465 -6.37 -19.89 22.07
N LEU A 466 -5.43 -19.61 21.19
CA LEU A 466 -4.32 -20.51 20.92
C LEU A 466 -3.23 -20.32 21.98
N PRO A 467 -2.61 -21.40 22.46
CA PRO A 467 -1.45 -21.30 23.33
C PRO A 467 -0.29 -20.54 22.68
N PRO A 468 0.71 -20.09 23.47
CA PRO A 468 1.80 -19.29 22.93
C PRO A 468 2.59 -19.97 21.82
N ASN A 469 3.01 -19.20 20.82
CA ASN A 469 3.91 -19.60 19.73
C ASN A 469 3.42 -20.75 18.82
N VAL A 470 2.11 -20.88 18.60
CA VAL A 470 1.55 -21.89 17.69
C VAL A 470 1.79 -21.50 16.23
N ASN A 471 2.24 -22.46 15.42
CA ASN A 471 2.40 -22.29 13.97
C ASN A 471 1.39 -23.15 13.21
N LEU A 472 0.43 -22.54 12.52
CA LEU A 472 -0.55 -23.21 11.68
C LEU A 472 -0.11 -23.19 10.21
N LEU A 473 -0.02 -24.37 9.58
CA LEU A 473 0.45 -24.53 8.20
C LEU A 473 -0.60 -25.25 7.34
N SER A 474 -0.87 -24.75 6.14
CA SER A 474 -1.77 -25.41 5.18
C SER A 474 -1.04 -26.56 4.47
N TYR A 475 -1.52 -27.78 4.68
CA TYR A 475 -1.08 -29.02 4.05
C TYR A 475 -2.26 -29.67 3.30
N GLY A 476 -2.99 -28.85 2.53
CA GLY A 476 -4.21 -29.27 1.83
C GLY A 476 -5.49 -29.14 2.66
N GLY A 477 -5.39 -28.74 3.93
CA GLY A 477 -6.51 -28.43 4.80
C GLY A 477 -6.80 -26.94 4.90
N ASP A 478 -7.94 -26.61 5.49
CA ASP A 478 -8.47 -25.26 5.59
C ASP A 478 -9.21 -25.03 6.92
N ILE A 479 -9.38 -23.77 7.34
CA ILE A 479 -10.12 -23.40 8.55
C ILE A 479 -11.22 -22.42 8.19
N ILE A 480 -12.44 -22.68 8.62
CA ILE A 480 -13.59 -21.81 8.32
C ILE A 480 -14.40 -21.47 9.58
N ASN A 481 -15.23 -20.43 9.42
CA ASN A 481 -16.36 -20.13 10.30
C ASN A 481 -15.99 -20.02 11.78
N GLY A 482 -15.23 -18.99 12.16
CA GLY A 482 -14.94 -18.69 13.57
C GLY A 482 -13.71 -17.81 13.74
N THR A 483 -13.20 -17.75 14.97
CA THR A 483 -12.11 -16.85 15.36
C THR A 483 -10.96 -17.59 16.01
N LEU A 484 -9.74 -17.29 15.60
CA LEU A 484 -8.50 -17.73 16.25
C LEU A 484 -7.76 -16.54 16.82
N ILE A 485 -7.42 -16.59 18.10
CA ILE A 485 -6.67 -15.55 18.79
C ILE A 485 -5.32 -16.12 19.19
N PHE A 486 -4.24 -15.57 18.64
CA PHE A 486 -2.88 -16.05 18.86
C PHE A 486 -2.19 -15.33 20.02
N ALA A 487 -1.37 -16.06 20.76
CA ALA A 487 -0.45 -15.53 21.78
C ALA A 487 1.02 -15.65 21.31
N GLY A 488 1.31 -15.17 20.11
CA GLY A 488 2.56 -15.38 19.39
C GLY A 488 2.48 -16.59 18.44
N GLY A 489 3.31 -16.60 17.39
CA GLY A 489 3.40 -17.72 16.43
C GLY A 489 3.20 -17.31 14.98
N LYS A 490 2.82 -18.27 14.13
CA LYS A 490 2.67 -18.05 12.69
C LYS A 490 1.44 -18.71 12.09
N ILE A 491 0.92 -18.12 11.01
CA ILE A 491 -0.15 -18.71 10.20
C ILE A 491 0.23 -18.70 8.72
N ASP A 492 -0.07 -19.77 8.00
CA ASP A 492 0.02 -19.79 6.54
C ASP A 492 -1.12 -18.93 5.95
N GLY A 493 -0.77 -18.00 5.06
CA GLY A 493 -1.75 -17.11 4.43
C GLY A 493 -2.82 -17.85 3.63
N LYS A 494 -2.53 -19.09 3.18
CA LYS A 494 -3.51 -19.98 2.55
C LYS A 494 -4.64 -20.42 3.48
N LEU A 495 -4.55 -20.20 4.79
CA LEU A 495 -5.64 -20.50 5.74
C LEU A 495 -6.58 -19.31 5.96
N LEU A 496 -6.25 -18.12 5.45
CA LEU A 496 -7.10 -16.94 5.59
C LEU A 496 -8.22 -16.97 4.53
N ASN A 497 -9.45 -16.64 4.92
CA ASN A 497 -10.62 -16.55 4.05
C ASN A 497 -11.69 -15.63 4.68
N SER A 498 -12.81 -15.41 3.98
CA SER A 498 -13.88 -14.50 4.43
C SER A 498 -14.64 -14.96 5.68
N SER A 499 -14.53 -16.24 6.06
CA SER A 499 -15.29 -16.85 7.16
C SER A 499 -14.51 -16.99 8.47
N ILE A 500 -13.19 -16.73 8.44
CA ILE A 500 -12.33 -16.81 9.61
C ILE A 500 -11.84 -15.42 10.03
N HIS A 501 -11.75 -15.19 11.34
CA HIS A 501 -11.13 -14.01 11.93
C HIS A 501 -9.86 -14.40 12.67
N ILE A 502 -8.77 -13.68 12.41
CA ILE A 502 -7.50 -13.84 13.11
C ILE A 502 -7.22 -12.60 13.96
N GLY A 503 -6.99 -12.82 15.25
CA GLY A 503 -6.61 -11.80 16.23
C GLY A 503 -5.41 -12.22 17.06
N GLY A 504 -4.97 -11.33 17.96
CA GLY A 504 -3.83 -11.54 18.84
C GLY A 504 -2.47 -11.29 18.16
N ASP A 505 -1.39 -11.77 18.78
CA ASP A 505 -0.02 -11.62 18.28
C ASP A 505 0.32 -12.76 17.31
N VAL A 506 0.39 -12.47 16.00
CA VAL A 506 0.61 -13.49 14.96
C VAL A 506 1.27 -12.90 13.73
N HIS A 507 2.17 -13.68 13.12
CA HIS A 507 2.79 -13.33 11.84
C HIS A 507 2.45 -14.32 10.74
N LEU A 508 2.48 -13.87 9.48
CA LEU A 508 2.47 -14.82 8.38
C LEU A 508 3.74 -15.68 8.37
N SER A 509 3.56 -16.95 8.02
CA SER A 509 4.66 -17.87 7.73
C SER A 509 5.52 -17.38 6.55
N ASN A 510 4.90 -16.70 5.60
CA ASN A 510 5.53 -16.00 4.49
C ASN A 510 5.00 -14.57 4.45
N ALA A 511 5.88 -13.57 4.48
CA ALA A 511 5.50 -12.16 4.50
C ALA A 511 4.68 -11.71 3.27
N ASN A 512 4.62 -12.53 2.21
CA ASN A 512 3.77 -12.31 1.04
C ASN A 512 2.41 -13.00 1.24
N PHE A 513 1.36 -12.20 1.40
CA PHE A 513 -0.01 -12.65 1.31
C PHE A 513 -0.47 -12.63 -0.16
N VAL A 514 -1.07 -13.73 -0.63
CA VAL A 514 -1.63 -13.82 -1.98
C VAL A 514 -3.15 -13.83 -1.86
N PHE A 515 -3.80 -12.80 -2.40
CA PHE A 515 -5.24 -12.70 -2.44
C PHE A 515 -5.80 -13.74 -3.44
N ASP A 516 -6.66 -14.62 -2.93
CA ASP A 516 -7.37 -15.64 -3.70
C ASP A 516 -8.87 -15.37 -3.66
N ASN A 517 -9.41 -14.90 -4.77
CA ASN A 517 -10.80 -14.49 -4.83
C ASN A 517 -11.79 -15.62 -4.47
N GLN A 518 -11.44 -16.89 -4.75
CA GLN A 518 -12.32 -18.02 -4.43
C GLN A 518 -12.52 -18.17 -2.91
N ARG A 519 -11.55 -17.72 -2.11
CA ARG A 519 -11.59 -17.77 -0.64
C ARG A 519 -12.29 -16.57 -0.01
N TRP A 520 -12.27 -15.42 -0.68
CA TRP A 520 -12.81 -14.18 -0.14
C TRP A 520 -14.20 -13.84 -0.69
N GLY A 521 -14.59 -14.39 -1.84
CA GLY A 521 -15.94 -14.26 -2.40
C GLY A 521 -16.23 -12.90 -3.02
N VAL A 522 -15.22 -12.17 -3.50
CA VAL A 522 -15.45 -10.92 -4.23
C VAL A 522 -16.00 -11.25 -5.62
N VAL A 523 -17.13 -10.68 -6.00
CA VAL A 523 -17.75 -10.97 -7.30
C VAL A 523 -17.09 -10.11 -8.38
N GLU A 524 -16.50 -10.77 -9.37
CA GLU A 524 -15.82 -10.11 -10.49
C GLU A 524 -16.80 -9.48 -11.50
N GLY A 525 -16.33 -8.47 -12.22
CA GLY A 525 -17.06 -7.72 -13.22
C GLY A 525 -17.84 -6.53 -12.68
N ILE A 526 -18.68 -5.97 -13.54
CA ILE A 526 -19.63 -4.91 -13.19
C ILE A 526 -20.81 -5.56 -12.47
N VAL A 527 -21.10 -5.09 -11.27
CA VAL A 527 -22.15 -5.64 -10.41
C VAL A 527 -23.17 -4.57 -10.02
N ASN A 528 -24.24 -4.97 -9.33
CA ASN A 528 -25.18 -4.02 -8.75
C ASN A 528 -24.60 -3.36 -7.48
N ASN A 529 -25.26 -2.30 -6.99
CA ASN A 529 -24.77 -1.52 -5.85
C ASN A 529 -24.70 -2.30 -4.53
N GLU A 530 -25.55 -3.31 -4.32
CA GLU A 530 -25.51 -4.15 -3.12
C GLU A 530 -24.28 -5.05 -3.14
N GLN A 531 -24.04 -5.71 -4.28
CA GLN A 531 -22.87 -6.54 -4.48
C GLN A 531 -21.57 -5.73 -4.47
N ALA A 532 -21.54 -4.53 -5.04
CA ALA A 532 -20.36 -3.66 -4.98
C ALA A 532 -19.99 -3.26 -3.54
N LYS A 533 -20.98 -3.05 -2.66
CA LYS A 533 -20.74 -2.78 -1.23
C LYS A 533 -20.14 -4.00 -0.53
N GLU A 534 -20.65 -5.18 -0.87
CA GLU A 534 -20.13 -6.42 -0.32
C GLU A 534 -18.72 -6.73 -0.83
N ASN A 535 -18.45 -6.50 -2.12
CA ASN A 535 -17.12 -6.56 -2.71
C ASN A 535 -16.12 -5.66 -1.96
N THR A 536 -16.50 -4.39 -1.71
CA THR A 536 -15.69 -3.46 -0.91
C THR A 536 -15.45 -3.99 0.51
N ARG A 537 -16.50 -4.48 1.18
CA ARG A 537 -16.40 -5.02 2.54
C ARG A 537 -15.44 -6.21 2.60
N LEU A 538 -15.60 -7.18 1.70
CA LEU A 538 -14.81 -8.41 1.65
C LEU A 538 -13.35 -8.13 1.29
N PHE A 539 -13.10 -7.25 0.33
CA PHE A 539 -11.74 -6.89 -0.07
C PHE A 539 -11.01 -6.08 1.00
N GLN A 540 -11.69 -5.11 1.63
CA GLN A 540 -11.14 -4.40 2.78
C GLN A 540 -10.89 -5.35 3.95
N TYR A 541 -11.78 -6.31 4.17
CA TYR A 541 -11.60 -7.33 5.20
C TYR A 541 -10.35 -8.18 4.94
N ALA A 542 -10.12 -8.60 3.69
CA ALA A 542 -8.91 -9.32 3.30
C ALA A 542 -7.63 -8.50 3.55
N LEU A 543 -7.62 -7.23 3.17
CA LEU A 543 -6.51 -6.31 3.42
C LEU A 543 -6.24 -6.14 4.92
N ASN A 544 -7.29 -5.97 5.71
CA ASN A 544 -7.17 -5.82 7.16
C ASN A 544 -6.63 -7.09 7.81
N GLN A 545 -7.12 -8.28 7.42
CA GLN A 545 -6.62 -9.55 7.94
C GLN A 545 -5.15 -9.73 7.58
N ALA A 546 -4.76 -9.49 6.31
CA ALA A 546 -3.36 -9.55 5.89
C ALA A 546 -2.47 -8.58 6.69
N HIS A 547 -2.97 -7.37 6.99
CA HIS A 547 -2.25 -6.41 7.82
C HIS A 547 -2.12 -6.87 9.27
N ASN A 548 -3.19 -7.43 9.86
CA ASN A 548 -3.20 -7.94 11.22
C ASN A 548 -2.18 -9.07 11.43
N VAL A 549 -1.92 -9.88 10.39
CA VAL A 549 -0.89 -10.93 10.41
C VAL A 549 0.48 -10.45 9.90
N HIS A 550 0.70 -9.13 9.86
CA HIS A 550 1.95 -8.48 9.46
C HIS A 550 2.44 -8.87 8.06
N ALA A 551 1.55 -8.93 7.06
CA ALA A 551 1.96 -9.08 5.67
C ALA A 551 2.73 -7.85 5.19
N ASN A 552 3.90 -8.08 4.59
CA ASN A 552 4.68 -7.03 3.92
C ASN A 552 4.15 -6.77 2.50
N VAL A 553 3.65 -7.82 1.83
CA VAL A 553 3.14 -7.74 0.46
C VAL A 553 1.73 -8.31 0.41
N PHE A 554 0.79 -7.52 -0.09
CA PHE A 554 -0.54 -7.96 -0.51
C PHE A 554 -0.54 -8.11 -2.03
N ARG A 555 -0.45 -9.35 -2.51
CA ARG A 555 -0.36 -9.67 -3.94
C ARG A 555 -1.73 -10.01 -4.50
N ILE A 556 -2.06 -9.40 -5.63
CA ILE A 556 -3.27 -9.69 -6.41
C ILE A 556 -2.85 -10.17 -7.79
N ASN A 557 -3.33 -11.36 -8.16
CA ASN A 557 -3.15 -11.90 -9.50
C ASN A 557 -4.21 -11.31 -10.45
N LYS A 558 -4.56 -12.01 -11.53
CA LYS A 558 -5.68 -11.61 -12.39
C LYS A 558 -6.92 -11.40 -11.52
N PHE A 559 -7.57 -10.26 -11.68
CA PHE A 559 -8.73 -9.91 -10.90
C PHE A 559 -9.42 -8.72 -11.55
N ASP A 560 -10.74 -8.72 -11.68
CA ASP A 560 -11.51 -7.57 -12.19
C ASP A 560 -12.80 -7.42 -11.39
N ALA A 561 -12.95 -6.38 -10.56
CA ALA A 561 -14.17 -6.18 -9.76
C ALA A 561 -14.56 -4.71 -9.56
N SER A 562 -15.86 -4.48 -9.39
CA SER A 562 -16.42 -3.18 -9.00
C SER A 562 -16.58 -3.03 -7.48
N PHE A 563 -16.23 -1.84 -7.00
CA PHE A 563 -16.20 -1.45 -5.60
C PHE A 563 -17.06 -0.22 -5.34
N TRP A 564 -17.79 -0.27 -4.23
CA TRP A 564 -18.50 0.88 -3.70
C TRP A 564 -17.54 1.85 -2.98
N VAL A 565 -17.74 3.16 -3.18
CA VAL A 565 -16.76 4.20 -2.78
C VAL A 565 -17.29 5.27 -1.81
N GLY A 566 -18.52 5.19 -1.30
CA GLY A 566 -18.99 6.24 -0.39
C GLY A 566 -20.38 6.12 0.23
N ASN A 567 -20.80 7.20 0.90
CA ASN A 567 -22.12 7.42 1.49
C ASN A 567 -22.45 8.93 1.42
N TYR A 568 -23.72 9.32 1.31
CA TYR A 568 -24.15 10.73 1.33
C TYR A 568 -23.97 11.32 2.75
N LYS A 569 -22.80 11.85 3.09
CA LYS A 569 -22.61 12.67 4.30
C LYS A 569 -22.03 14.04 3.98
N LYS A 570 -22.47 15.03 4.78
CA LYS A 570 -22.27 16.48 4.60
C LYS A 570 -20.80 16.85 4.35
N PHE A 571 -20.59 18.00 3.68
CA PHE A 571 -19.34 18.69 3.31
C PHE A 571 -18.18 18.72 4.35
N ASN A 572 -18.38 18.24 5.60
CA ASN A 572 -17.47 18.36 6.74
C ASN A 572 -16.98 17.03 7.36
N SER A 573 -17.21 15.84 6.77
CA SER A 573 -16.66 14.58 7.33
C SER A 573 -15.40 14.09 6.61
N THR A 574 -14.51 13.49 7.41
CA THR A 574 -13.21 12.85 7.15
C THR A 574 -13.10 12.09 5.83
N GLU A 575 -11.88 12.05 5.30
CA GLU A 575 -11.43 11.27 4.14
C GLU A 575 -12.17 9.93 3.96
N LEU A 576 -12.93 9.81 2.88
CA LEU A 576 -13.69 8.60 2.53
C LEU A 576 -13.07 7.94 1.29
N SER A 577 -12.79 6.65 1.41
CA SER A 577 -12.39 5.80 0.29
C SER A 577 -13.13 4.48 0.34
N GLY A 578 -13.36 3.87 -0.82
CA GLY A 578 -13.89 2.50 -0.88
C GLY A 578 -12.91 1.54 -0.20
N ILE A 579 -11.66 1.59 -0.62
CA ILE A 579 -10.58 0.78 -0.08
C ILE A 579 -9.52 1.70 0.54
N THR A 580 -9.09 1.40 1.77
CA THR A 580 -8.05 2.14 2.48
C THR A 580 -6.86 1.22 2.75
N LEU A 581 -5.65 1.70 2.41
CA LEU A 581 -4.41 0.95 2.63
C LEU A 581 -3.78 1.30 3.99
N PRO A 582 -3.29 0.31 4.75
CA PRO A 582 -2.55 0.55 5.99
C PRO A 582 -1.08 0.91 5.70
N SER A 583 -0.34 1.26 6.76
CA SER A 583 1.11 1.46 6.69
C SER A 583 1.89 0.15 6.51
N ASN A 584 3.16 0.24 6.12
CA ASN A 584 4.10 -0.88 6.01
C ASN A 584 3.65 -2.01 5.08
N ILE A 585 3.02 -1.65 3.96
CA ILE A 585 2.49 -2.64 3.02
C ILE A 585 2.87 -2.30 1.59
N LYS A 586 3.15 -3.35 0.81
CA LYS A 586 3.22 -3.29 -0.65
C LYS A 586 1.97 -3.93 -1.25
N LEU A 587 1.12 -3.13 -1.88
CA LEU A 587 0.06 -3.61 -2.76
C LEU A 587 0.68 -3.92 -4.14
N SER A 588 0.77 -5.21 -4.48
CA SER A 588 1.36 -5.68 -5.73
C SER A 588 0.29 -6.28 -6.63
N MET A 589 -0.07 -5.56 -7.69
CA MET A 589 -1.11 -5.92 -8.64
C MET A 589 -0.49 -6.36 -9.96
N ARG A 590 -1.04 -7.39 -10.58
CA ARG A 590 -0.69 -7.74 -11.96
C ARG A 590 -1.20 -6.63 -12.89
N HIS A 591 -0.59 -6.48 -14.07
CA HIS A 591 -0.97 -5.42 -15.01
C HIS A 591 -2.43 -5.50 -15.49
N ASP A 592 -3.06 -6.67 -15.42
CA ASP A 592 -4.46 -6.92 -15.76
C ASP A 592 -5.35 -7.16 -14.50
N THR A 593 -4.88 -6.72 -13.33
CA THR A 593 -5.72 -6.52 -12.14
C THR A 593 -6.48 -5.20 -12.31
N ILE A 594 -7.81 -5.25 -12.29
CA ILE A 594 -8.69 -4.10 -12.50
C ILE A 594 -9.54 -3.86 -11.25
N LEU A 595 -9.42 -2.68 -10.66
CA LEU A 595 -10.30 -2.20 -9.61
C LEU A 595 -11.19 -1.10 -10.18
N ARG A 596 -12.51 -1.28 -10.16
CA ARG A 596 -13.47 -0.34 -10.75
C ARG A 596 -14.24 0.39 -9.66
N THR A 597 -14.45 1.69 -9.85
CA THR A 597 -15.48 2.43 -9.12
C THR A 597 -16.84 2.01 -9.63
N GLN A 598 -17.72 1.55 -8.72
CA GLN A 598 -19.12 1.33 -9.04
C GLN A 598 -19.82 2.65 -9.36
N ALA A 599 -20.60 2.67 -10.44
CA ALA A 599 -21.38 3.85 -10.85
C ALA A 599 -22.23 4.40 -9.69
N ASN A 600 -22.10 5.70 -9.45
CA ASN A 600 -22.76 6.40 -8.36
C ASN A 600 -23.01 7.87 -8.73
N GLY A 601 -23.66 8.63 -7.83
CA GLY A 601 -23.86 10.07 -7.96
C GLY A 601 -23.06 10.89 -6.96
N TYR A 602 -22.04 10.35 -6.28
CA TYR A 602 -21.37 11.03 -5.17
C TYR A 602 -20.36 12.10 -5.60
N ALA A 603 -20.38 13.24 -4.91
CA ALA A 603 -19.51 14.36 -5.22
C ALA A 603 -18.07 14.17 -4.75
N ARG A 604 -17.90 13.37 -3.69
CA ARG A 604 -16.64 13.20 -2.96
C ARG A 604 -16.43 11.73 -2.64
N TYR A 605 -15.36 11.15 -3.17
CA TYR A 605 -14.94 9.78 -2.87
C TYR A 605 -13.50 9.54 -3.35
N ALA A 606 -12.91 8.43 -2.92
CA ALA A 606 -11.81 7.81 -3.65
C ALA A 606 -12.06 6.31 -3.81
N LEU A 607 -11.60 5.69 -4.89
CA LEU A 607 -11.55 4.24 -4.97
C LEU A 607 -10.52 3.68 -3.97
N LEU A 608 -9.29 4.19 -4.02
CA LEU A 608 -8.21 3.89 -3.09
C LEU A 608 -7.83 5.11 -2.24
N GLY A 609 -7.67 4.89 -0.94
CA GLY A 609 -7.27 5.90 0.02
C GLY A 609 -6.01 5.51 0.79
N LEU A 610 -5.13 6.49 0.98
CA LEU A 610 -3.97 6.38 1.84
C LEU A 610 -3.95 7.58 2.78
N TYR A 611 -4.19 7.35 4.06
CA TYR A 611 -4.48 8.41 5.03
C TYR A 611 -3.67 8.22 6.30
N ASN A 612 -2.81 9.18 6.62
CA ASN A 612 -1.86 9.09 7.72
C ASN A 612 -1.08 7.77 7.73
N ALA A 613 -0.65 7.31 6.55
CA ALA A 613 0.08 6.07 6.40
C ALA A 613 1.56 6.34 6.13
N ASP A 614 2.41 5.38 6.50
CA ASP A 614 3.85 5.43 6.27
C ASP A 614 4.33 4.15 5.58
N ASN A 615 5.36 4.28 4.75
CA ASN A 615 6.06 3.17 4.09
C ASN A 615 5.11 2.26 3.29
N VAL A 616 4.56 2.82 2.21
CA VAL A 616 3.58 2.13 1.36
C VAL A 616 4.04 2.13 -0.10
N THR A 617 3.97 0.97 -0.75
CA THR A 617 4.23 0.83 -2.18
C THR A 617 2.99 0.29 -2.88
N ILE A 618 2.54 0.94 -3.95
CA ILE A 618 1.49 0.44 -4.84
C ILE A 618 2.13 0.21 -6.21
N GLU A 619 2.09 -1.03 -6.70
CA GLU A 619 2.73 -1.41 -7.96
C GLU A 619 1.77 -2.17 -8.88
N GLY A 620 1.67 -1.72 -10.13
CA GLY A 620 0.87 -2.34 -11.19
C GLY A 620 -0.64 -2.12 -11.06
N GLY A 621 -1.42 -2.79 -11.91
CA GLY A 621 -2.89 -2.74 -11.91
C GLY A 621 -3.49 -1.53 -12.63
N VAL A 622 -4.82 -1.58 -12.77
CA VAL A 622 -5.65 -0.60 -13.47
C VAL A 622 -6.78 -0.16 -12.54
N LEU A 623 -6.84 1.15 -12.27
CA LEU A 623 -7.92 1.79 -11.55
C LEU A 623 -8.85 2.46 -12.57
N ILE A 624 -10.13 2.09 -12.55
CA ILE A 624 -11.12 2.61 -13.50
C ILE A 624 -12.23 3.33 -12.74
N GLY A 625 -12.46 4.58 -13.08
CA GLY A 625 -13.54 5.38 -12.49
C GLY A 625 -14.85 5.21 -13.21
N ASP A 626 -15.90 5.80 -12.63
CA ASP A 626 -17.25 5.74 -13.17
C ASP A 626 -17.59 6.91 -14.10
N ARG A 627 -16.60 7.68 -14.60
CA ARG A 627 -16.80 8.95 -15.31
C ARG A 627 -17.97 8.99 -16.28
N ASP A 628 -18.05 8.05 -17.21
CA ASP A 628 -19.08 8.05 -18.27
C ASP A 628 -20.39 7.38 -17.82
N THR A 629 -20.38 6.72 -16.66
CA THR A 629 -21.54 6.08 -16.02
C THR A 629 -22.02 6.82 -14.77
N HIS A 630 -21.38 7.92 -14.40
CA HIS A 630 -21.64 8.67 -13.19
C HIS A 630 -22.97 9.43 -13.31
N ASP A 631 -23.76 9.45 -12.24
CA ASP A 631 -25.00 10.23 -12.20
C ASP A 631 -24.70 11.70 -11.85
N TYR A 632 -24.34 12.48 -12.86
CA TYR A 632 -24.11 13.93 -12.73
C TYR A 632 -25.37 14.73 -12.38
N LYS A 633 -26.56 14.10 -12.39
CA LYS A 633 -27.84 14.77 -12.11
C LYS A 633 -28.32 14.51 -10.68
N ASP A 634 -27.57 13.79 -9.87
CA ASP A 634 -27.92 13.52 -8.49
C ASP A 634 -28.07 14.84 -7.70
N PRO A 635 -29.29 15.17 -7.22
CA PRO A 635 -29.55 16.44 -6.55
C PRO A 635 -28.83 16.56 -5.20
N GLN A 636 -28.37 15.45 -4.62
CA GLN A 636 -27.58 15.47 -3.39
C GLN A 636 -26.11 15.81 -3.64
N SER A 637 -25.71 15.95 -4.91
CA SER A 637 -24.33 16.02 -5.35
C SER A 637 -24.13 17.03 -6.49
N PRO A 638 -24.43 18.33 -6.26
CA PRO A 638 -24.45 19.33 -7.33
C PRO A 638 -23.07 19.65 -7.92
N LYS A 639 -21.98 19.08 -7.38
CA LYS A 639 -20.58 19.40 -7.75
C LYS A 639 -19.67 18.16 -7.61
N PRO A 640 -19.65 17.25 -8.59
CA PRO A 640 -18.81 16.05 -8.55
C PRO A 640 -17.35 16.34 -8.91
N TYR A 641 -16.73 17.24 -8.14
CA TYR A 641 -15.35 17.68 -8.36
C TYR A 641 -14.32 16.88 -7.57
N TRP A 642 -14.74 15.98 -6.66
CA TRP A 642 -13.82 15.27 -5.77
C TRP A 642 -14.02 13.75 -5.79
N GLY A 643 -14.42 13.19 -6.94
CA GLY A 643 -14.48 11.75 -7.17
C GLY A 643 -13.17 11.23 -7.77
N HIS A 644 -12.26 10.74 -6.93
CA HIS A 644 -10.91 10.37 -7.32
C HIS A 644 -10.73 8.85 -7.47
N LEU A 645 -9.71 8.41 -8.21
CA LEU A 645 -9.31 7.00 -8.18
C LEU A 645 -8.39 6.72 -6.99
N MET A 646 -7.48 7.65 -6.70
CA MET A 646 -6.63 7.54 -5.52
C MET A 646 -6.47 8.88 -4.80
N LYS A 647 -6.48 8.82 -3.47
CA LYS A 647 -6.12 9.95 -2.59
C LYS A 647 -4.99 9.58 -1.65
N ILE A 648 -4.03 10.48 -1.50
CA ILE A 648 -2.98 10.44 -0.47
C ILE A 648 -3.16 11.66 0.43
N GLY A 649 -3.40 11.42 1.72
CA GLY A 649 -3.63 12.41 2.78
C GLY A 649 -2.70 12.19 3.96
N GLY A 650 -1.96 13.21 4.39
CA GLY A 650 -1.04 13.18 5.53
C GLY A 650 -0.08 11.99 5.60
N SER A 651 0.36 11.45 4.46
CA SER A 651 1.10 10.18 4.39
C SER A 651 2.57 10.37 4.01
N ARG A 652 3.43 9.41 4.34
CA ARG A 652 4.88 9.50 4.15
C ARG A 652 5.49 8.28 3.50
N ASN A 653 6.60 8.48 2.80
CA ASN A 653 7.38 7.40 2.18
C ASN A 653 6.51 6.50 1.28
N VAL A 654 5.84 7.12 0.31
CA VAL A 654 4.87 6.45 -0.57
C VAL A 654 5.43 6.35 -1.98
N THR A 655 5.41 5.15 -2.54
CA THR A 655 5.75 4.92 -3.96
C THR A 655 4.53 4.38 -4.71
N ILE A 656 4.16 5.04 -5.81
CA ILE A 656 3.17 4.57 -6.78
C ILE A 656 3.92 4.28 -8.08
N LYS A 657 3.85 3.04 -8.55
CA LYS A 657 4.63 2.58 -9.70
C LYS A 657 3.81 1.77 -10.69
N GLY A 658 3.85 2.11 -11.98
CA GLY A 658 3.27 1.24 -13.01
C GLY A 658 1.74 1.10 -12.96
N VAL A 659 1.06 2.00 -12.26
CA VAL A 659 -0.41 1.99 -12.10
C VAL A 659 -1.06 2.74 -13.26
N THR A 660 -2.17 2.20 -13.78
CA THR A 660 -3.01 2.91 -14.75
C THR A 660 -4.22 3.55 -14.05
N PHE A 661 -4.42 4.84 -14.25
CA PHE A 661 -5.53 5.66 -13.75
C PHE A 661 -6.40 6.11 -14.90
N LYS A 662 -7.60 5.53 -15.04
CA LYS A 662 -8.47 5.83 -16.18
C LYS A 662 -9.90 6.18 -15.79
N ASN A 663 -10.50 7.13 -16.52
CA ASN A 663 -11.91 7.47 -16.41
C ASN A 663 -12.33 7.92 -15.00
N ALA A 664 -11.47 8.66 -14.27
CA ALA A 664 -11.88 9.30 -13.02
C ALA A 664 -13.00 10.33 -13.27
N THR A 665 -14.00 10.36 -12.38
CA THR A 665 -15.06 11.38 -12.39
C THR A 665 -14.53 12.77 -12.06
N ALA A 666 -13.45 12.86 -11.29
CA ALA A 666 -12.66 14.07 -11.14
C ALA A 666 -11.20 13.79 -11.53
N ASP A 667 -10.33 13.61 -10.53
CA ASP A 667 -8.89 13.51 -10.73
C ASP A 667 -8.43 12.05 -10.59
N GLY A 668 -7.47 11.62 -11.40
CA GLY A 668 -6.87 10.30 -11.26
C GLY A 668 -6.24 10.11 -9.89
N LEU A 669 -5.28 10.97 -9.53
CA LEU A 669 -4.59 10.98 -8.25
C LEU A 669 -4.70 12.36 -7.58
N SER A 670 -5.01 12.39 -6.29
CA SER A 670 -4.99 13.60 -5.47
C SER A 670 -4.03 13.43 -4.28
N ILE A 671 -3.08 14.35 -4.13
CA ILE A 671 -2.08 14.40 -3.06
C ILE A 671 -2.29 15.67 -2.25
N HIS A 672 -2.47 15.51 -0.94
CA HIS A 672 -2.72 16.61 -0.01
C HIS A 672 -2.23 16.22 1.39
N SER A 673 -1.99 17.22 2.23
CA SER A 673 -1.75 17.04 3.67
C SER A 673 -3.07 17.00 4.42
N LEU A 674 -3.05 16.42 5.61
CA LEU A 674 -4.21 16.35 6.49
C LEU A 674 -4.25 17.56 7.41
N GLY A 675 -5.41 18.23 7.46
CA GLY A 675 -5.58 19.47 8.23
C GLY A 675 -4.94 20.69 7.57
N THR A 676 -5.19 21.87 8.15
CA THR A 676 -4.67 23.14 7.62
C THR A 676 -3.20 23.32 7.98
N TYR A 677 -2.39 23.77 7.02
CA TYR A 677 -0.97 24.06 7.20
C TYR A 677 -0.71 24.92 8.46
N LYS A 678 0.36 24.58 9.20
CA LYS A 678 0.78 25.21 10.48
C LYS A 678 -0.25 25.19 11.63
N ARG A 679 -1.43 24.59 11.45
CA ARG A 679 -2.38 24.41 12.57
C ARG A 679 -2.05 23.15 13.36
N THR A 680 -2.31 23.19 14.66
CA THR A 680 -2.18 22.05 15.57
C THR A 680 -2.98 20.86 15.05
N GLY A 681 -2.35 19.69 14.97
CA GLY A 681 -2.98 18.47 14.44
C GLY A 681 -2.89 18.30 12.91
N SER A 682 -2.23 19.21 12.19
CA SER A 682 -1.91 18.98 10.78
C SER A 682 -0.85 17.88 10.61
N ILE A 683 -1.03 17.05 9.58
CA ILE A 683 -0.12 15.96 9.23
C ILE A 683 0.32 16.18 7.79
N GLU A 684 1.59 16.53 7.64
CA GLU A 684 2.20 16.78 6.34
C GLU A 684 2.36 15.49 5.53
N THR A 685 1.96 15.54 4.26
CA THR A 685 2.29 14.54 3.25
C THR A 685 3.70 14.79 2.73
N LYS A 686 4.55 13.76 2.77
CA LYS A 686 5.99 13.94 2.52
C LYS A 686 6.66 12.75 1.87
N ASN A 687 7.65 12.97 1.01
CA ASN A 687 8.44 11.92 0.35
C ASN A 687 7.54 10.96 -0.46
N ILE A 688 6.98 11.48 -1.54
CA ILE A 688 6.08 10.77 -2.43
C ILE A 688 6.72 10.62 -3.81
N LEU A 689 6.77 9.40 -4.33
CA LEU A 689 7.22 9.09 -5.67
C LEU A 689 6.06 8.52 -6.50
N VAL A 690 5.76 9.15 -7.64
CA VAL A 690 4.82 8.65 -8.65
C VAL A 690 5.59 8.42 -9.94
N THR A 691 5.77 7.15 -10.32
CA THR A 691 6.62 6.79 -11.47
C THR A 691 6.02 5.73 -12.38
N ASP A 692 6.34 5.80 -13.67
CA ASP A 692 5.95 4.80 -14.68
C ASP A 692 4.42 4.58 -14.78
N CYS A 693 3.60 5.54 -14.35
CA CYS A 693 2.14 5.46 -14.37
C CYS A 693 1.54 5.97 -15.69
N LEU A 694 0.34 5.50 -15.99
CA LEU A 694 -0.50 6.01 -17.09
C LEU A 694 -1.74 6.70 -16.51
N PHE A 695 -1.97 7.94 -16.87
CA PHE A 695 -3.20 8.68 -16.57
C PHE A 695 -3.94 8.95 -17.88
N ASP A 696 -5.12 8.34 -18.07
CA ASP A 696 -5.86 8.44 -19.32
C ASP A 696 -7.32 8.84 -19.09
N ASN A 697 -7.79 9.86 -19.83
CA ASN A 697 -9.20 10.23 -19.92
C ASN A 697 -9.86 10.55 -18.56
N ASN A 698 -9.12 11.15 -17.63
CA ASN A 698 -9.67 11.63 -16.36
C ASN A 698 -10.39 12.98 -16.56
N ARG A 699 -11.58 13.16 -15.98
CA ARG A 699 -12.50 14.28 -16.32
C ARG A 699 -11.96 15.67 -15.96
N ARG A 700 -11.18 15.78 -14.88
CA ARG A 700 -10.57 17.03 -14.42
C ARG A 700 -9.05 16.97 -14.58
N LEU A 701 -8.37 16.22 -13.71
CA LEU A 701 -6.91 16.16 -13.71
C LEU A 701 -6.38 14.73 -13.82
N GLY A 702 -5.18 14.56 -14.36
CA GLY A 702 -4.42 13.34 -14.13
C GLY A 702 -3.95 13.29 -12.68
N THR A 703 -3.26 14.34 -12.23
CA THR A 703 -2.73 14.47 -10.86
C THR A 703 -2.98 15.86 -10.29
N ALA A 704 -3.51 15.91 -9.07
CA ALA A 704 -3.69 17.13 -8.28
C ALA A 704 -2.77 17.10 -7.06
N ILE A 705 -2.02 18.17 -6.80
CA ILE A 705 -1.18 18.32 -5.60
C ILE A 705 -1.51 19.64 -4.91
N THR A 706 -2.23 19.60 -3.79
CA THR A 706 -2.63 20.82 -3.07
C THR A 706 -1.71 21.14 -1.89
N SER A 707 -1.04 20.14 -1.32
CA SER A 707 -0.07 20.33 -0.23
C SER A 707 0.85 19.14 -0.02
N GLY A 708 1.98 19.40 0.64
CA GLY A 708 3.00 18.41 0.98
C GLY A 708 4.38 18.85 0.49
N SER A 709 5.38 18.03 0.81
CA SER A 709 6.77 18.30 0.42
C SER A 709 7.54 17.08 -0.06
N GLU A 710 8.61 17.30 -0.82
CA GLU A 710 9.46 16.23 -1.37
C GLU A 710 8.63 15.25 -2.22
N ILE A 711 7.93 15.80 -3.22
CA ILE A 711 7.08 15.03 -4.13
C ILE A 711 7.73 14.99 -5.51
N ILE A 712 7.90 13.79 -6.05
CA ILE A 712 8.47 13.55 -7.38
C ILE A 712 7.42 12.83 -8.23
N VAL A 713 7.10 13.43 -9.38
CA VAL A 713 6.26 12.84 -10.42
C VAL A 713 7.11 12.66 -11.67
N GLU A 714 7.51 11.43 -11.98
CA GLU A 714 8.47 11.15 -13.04
C GLU A 714 8.11 9.99 -13.97
N HIS A 715 8.58 10.02 -15.23
CA HIS A 715 8.38 8.93 -16.20
C HIS A 715 6.92 8.52 -16.42
N ASN A 716 5.95 9.40 -16.13
CA ASN A 716 4.53 9.12 -16.31
C ASN A 716 4.04 9.57 -17.68
N THR A 717 2.96 8.94 -18.15
CA THR A 717 2.26 9.33 -19.37
C THR A 717 0.87 9.84 -19.04
N TYR A 718 0.54 11.05 -19.50
CA TYR A 718 -0.75 11.68 -19.36
C TYR A 718 -1.42 11.81 -20.73
N LEU A 719 -2.59 11.22 -20.89
CA LEU A 719 -3.37 11.22 -22.12
C LEU A 719 -4.77 11.78 -21.85
N ASN A 720 -5.24 12.68 -22.71
CA ASN A 720 -6.65 13.10 -22.76
C ASN A 720 -7.17 13.71 -21.43
N SER A 721 -6.30 14.34 -20.64
CA SER A 721 -6.70 14.90 -19.34
C SER A 721 -7.70 16.04 -19.55
N GLY A 722 -8.84 15.97 -18.88
CA GLY A 722 -9.86 17.02 -18.94
C GLY A 722 -10.65 17.08 -20.24
N GLN A 723 -10.41 16.21 -21.22
CA GLN A 723 -11.12 16.22 -22.51
C GLN A 723 -12.59 15.85 -22.33
N PRO A 724 -13.57 16.49 -22.98
CA PRO A 724 -14.97 16.06 -22.94
C PRO A 724 -15.18 14.70 -23.64
N SER A 725 -16.21 13.97 -23.23
CA SER A 725 -16.72 12.75 -23.88
C SER A 725 -18.22 12.91 -24.18
N GLU A 726 -18.82 11.95 -24.89
CA GLU A 726 -20.27 11.95 -25.16
C GLU A 726 -21.11 11.95 -23.87
N ALA A 727 -20.61 11.33 -22.79
CA ALA A 727 -21.30 11.19 -21.51
C ALA A 727 -20.87 12.20 -20.45
N SER A 728 -19.76 12.91 -20.66
CA SER A 728 -19.12 13.74 -19.62
C SER A 728 -18.46 14.98 -20.21
N GLU A 729 -18.95 16.16 -19.84
CA GLU A 729 -18.29 17.44 -20.12
C GLU A 729 -16.92 17.57 -19.43
N SER A 730 -16.06 18.44 -19.95
CA SER A 730 -14.84 18.88 -19.26
C SER A 730 -15.20 19.73 -18.03
N VAL A 731 -14.37 19.66 -16.99
CA VAL A 731 -14.48 20.52 -15.79
C VAL A 731 -13.12 21.08 -15.42
N SER A 732 -13.08 22.36 -15.03
CA SER A 732 -11.88 23.06 -14.55
C SER A 732 -11.23 22.34 -13.36
N PRO A 733 -9.88 22.30 -13.24
CA PRO A 733 -8.88 22.98 -14.07
C PRO A 733 -8.53 22.32 -15.42
N ALA A 734 -8.87 21.06 -15.66
CA ALA A 734 -8.63 20.38 -16.95
C ALA A 734 -7.16 20.33 -17.44
N TRP A 735 -6.20 20.32 -16.49
CA TRP A 735 -4.76 20.12 -16.73
C TRP A 735 -4.35 18.66 -16.53
N ALA A 736 -3.21 18.26 -17.09
CA ALA A 736 -2.66 16.94 -16.82
C ALA A 736 -2.13 16.84 -15.37
N ILE A 737 -1.36 17.84 -14.95
CA ILE A 737 -0.90 18.02 -13.55
C ILE A 737 -1.19 19.44 -13.11
N ASP A 738 -1.79 19.56 -11.93
CA ASP A 738 -2.03 20.85 -11.26
C ASP A 738 -1.48 20.84 -9.83
N ILE A 739 -0.60 21.80 -9.54
CA ILE A 739 -0.07 22.07 -8.21
C ILE A 739 -0.72 23.36 -7.70
N GLU A 740 -1.77 23.21 -6.91
CA GLU A 740 -2.65 24.31 -6.49
C GLU A 740 -2.74 24.38 -4.96
N GLY A 741 -1.81 25.09 -4.35
CA GLY A 741 -1.86 25.42 -2.93
C GLY A 741 -3.00 26.37 -2.57
N GLY A 742 -3.55 26.22 -1.37
CA GLY A 742 -4.49 27.14 -0.78
C GLY A 742 -3.75 28.32 -0.14
N TYR A 743 -3.98 29.53 -0.62
CA TYR A 743 -3.36 30.76 -0.08
C TYR A 743 -4.43 31.80 0.22
N LYS A 744 -4.41 32.35 1.44
CA LYS A 744 -5.37 33.36 1.89
C LYS A 744 -4.73 34.28 2.93
N ASP A 745 -5.04 35.59 2.87
CA ASP A 745 -4.59 36.59 3.85
C ASP A 745 -3.04 36.60 4.03
N HIS A 746 -2.31 36.43 2.92
CA HIS A 746 -0.85 36.31 2.87
C HIS A 746 -0.24 35.09 3.59
N GLU A 747 -1.05 34.06 3.87
CA GLU A 747 -0.59 32.81 4.48
C GLU A 747 -1.05 31.58 3.68
N TYR A 748 -0.23 30.53 3.71
CA TYR A 748 -0.63 29.22 3.16
C TYR A 748 -1.62 28.53 4.10
N LEU A 749 -2.74 28.10 3.54
CA LEU A 749 -3.69 27.14 4.14
C LEU A 749 -3.34 25.70 3.72
N GLU A 750 -2.88 25.53 2.48
CA GLU A 750 -2.29 24.31 1.95
C GLU A 750 -1.00 24.71 1.22
N ARG A 751 0.14 24.11 1.60
CA ARG A 751 1.45 24.49 1.08
C ARG A 751 2.08 23.34 0.29
N PRO A 752 2.07 23.39 -1.05
CA PRO A 752 2.91 22.53 -1.88
C PRO A 752 4.31 23.14 -1.98
N TYR A 753 5.32 22.38 -1.61
CA TYR A 753 6.70 22.86 -1.53
C TYR A 753 7.71 21.80 -1.96
N ASN A 754 8.74 22.19 -2.72
CA ASN A 754 9.80 21.27 -3.17
C ASN A 754 9.21 20.06 -3.94
N ILE A 755 8.63 20.35 -5.11
CA ILE A 755 7.97 19.38 -5.98
C ILE A 755 8.70 19.34 -7.32
N THR A 756 8.98 18.13 -7.81
CA THR A 756 9.63 17.92 -9.11
C THR A 756 8.72 17.14 -10.05
N ILE A 757 8.49 17.71 -11.23
CA ILE A 757 7.77 17.10 -12.36
C ILE A 757 8.78 16.88 -13.49
N ARG A 758 9.20 15.63 -13.73
CA ARG A 758 10.27 15.35 -14.69
C ARG A 758 10.08 14.16 -15.60
N ASN A 759 10.65 14.19 -16.79
CA ASN A 759 10.63 13.06 -17.74
C ASN A 759 9.21 12.53 -18.05
N ASN A 760 8.17 13.35 -17.91
CA ASN A 760 6.80 12.94 -18.20
C ASN A 760 6.43 13.26 -19.66
N ILE A 761 5.45 12.52 -20.16
CA ILE A 761 4.85 12.72 -21.48
C ILE A 761 3.41 13.18 -21.30
N GLU A 762 3.02 14.25 -21.98
CA GLU A 762 1.63 14.71 -22.02
C GLU A 762 1.12 14.81 -23.45
N ARG A 763 -0.06 14.23 -23.72
CA ARG A 763 -0.73 14.34 -25.02
C ARG A 763 -2.20 14.67 -24.86
N ASN A 764 -2.68 15.58 -25.69
CA ASN A 764 -4.09 15.89 -25.83
C ASN A 764 -4.83 16.28 -24.53
N SER A 765 -4.20 16.94 -23.57
CA SER A 765 -4.92 17.53 -22.42
C SER A 765 -5.73 18.75 -22.85
N TYR A 766 -6.87 19.00 -22.20
CA TYR A 766 -7.85 19.98 -22.66
C TYR A 766 -7.39 21.44 -22.45
N ARG A 767 -6.96 21.82 -21.24
CA ARG A 767 -6.50 23.19 -20.95
C ARG A 767 -4.99 23.37 -20.96
N GLY A 768 -4.25 22.43 -20.38
CA GLY A 768 -2.80 22.55 -20.28
C GLY A 768 -2.13 21.25 -19.84
N ALA A 769 -0.81 21.21 -19.96
CA ALA A 769 -0.03 20.05 -19.56
C ALA A 769 0.24 20.09 -18.06
N PHE A 770 1.18 20.92 -17.63
CA PHE A 770 1.63 20.99 -16.24
C PHE A 770 1.63 22.44 -15.74
N ILE A 771 1.03 22.66 -14.57
CA ILE A 771 1.00 23.99 -13.95
C ILE A 771 1.44 23.92 -12.49
N GLY A 772 2.39 24.79 -12.14
CA GLY A 772 2.59 25.23 -10.76
C GLY A 772 1.67 26.41 -10.49
N ALA A 773 0.41 26.18 -10.13
CA ALA A 773 -0.58 27.26 -10.01
C ALA A 773 -0.30 28.12 -8.77
N ILE A 774 -0.06 27.50 -7.62
CA ILE A 774 0.28 28.16 -6.34
C ILE A 774 1.26 27.26 -5.58
N GLY A 775 2.46 27.75 -5.24
CA GLY A 775 3.48 26.95 -4.55
C GLY A 775 4.85 27.62 -4.44
N ASP A 776 5.86 26.88 -3.98
CA ASP A 776 7.25 27.36 -3.85
C ASP A 776 8.25 26.22 -4.11
N GLY A 777 9.35 26.50 -4.81
CA GLY A 777 10.36 25.50 -5.17
C GLY A 777 9.83 24.41 -6.10
N ILE A 778 9.04 24.78 -7.12
CA ILE A 778 8.50 23.85 -8.11
C ILE A 778 9.50 23.70 -9.26
N THR A 779 9.88 22.47 -9.59
CA THR A 779 10.76 22.17 -10.73
C THR A 779 10.01 21.37 -11.78
N ILE A 780 9.96 21.88 -13.01
CA ILE A 780 9.38 21.20 -14.18
C ILE A 780 10.49 21.00 -15.22
N GLU A 781 11.03 19.80 -15.34
CA GLU A 781 12.22 19.54 -16.16
C GLU A 781 12.10 18.35 -17.13
N ASN A 782 12.78 18.42 -18.28
CA ASN A 782 12.95 17.29 -19.20
C ASN A 782 11.62 16.63 -19.65
N ASN A 783 10.51 17.37 -19.66
CA ASN A 783 9.21 16.83 -20.06
C ASN A 783 8.97 16.99 -21.57
N ASN A 784 8.09 16.16 -22.11
CA ASN A 784 7.66 16.21 -23.51
C ASN A 784 6.13 16.40 -23.59
N THR A 785 5.68 17.60 -23.94
CA THR A 785 4.25 17.98 -23.91
C THR A 785 3.77 18.50 -25.26
N GLU A 786 2.46 18.44 -25.49
CA GLU A 786 1.81 19.17 -26.57
C GLU A 786 1.20 20.48 -26.07
N ASN A 787 0.71 20.46 -24.84
CA ASN A 787 0.03 21.59 -24.23
C ASN A 787 0.96 22.38 -23.29
N THR A 788 0.41 23.46 -22.73
CA THR A 788 1.13 24.50 -22.00
C THR A 788 1.83 23.98 -20.75
N ILE A 789 3.05 24.45 -20.50
CA ILE A 789 3.68 24.41 -19.17
C ILE A 789 3.57 25.80 -18.56
N ALA A 790 3.12 25.91 -17.30
CA ALA A 790 2.93 27.19 -16.65
C ALA A 790 3.54 27.25 -15.24
N LEU A 791 4.23 28.36 -14.97
CA LEU A 791 4.59 28.80 -13.62
C LEU A 791 3.61 29.91 -13.26
N GLY A 792 2.66 29.62 -12.37
CA GLY A 792 1.62 30.52 -11.89
C GLY A 792 2.11 31.40 -10.76
N SER A 793 1.41 31.40 -9.63
CA SER A 793 1.80 32.06 -8.37
C SER A 793 2.84 31.25 -7.61
N VAL A 794 4.00 31.10 -8.24
CA VAL A 794 5.13 30.34 -7.69
C VAL A 794 6.39 31.16 -7.54
N PHE A 795 7.21 30.74 -6.57
CA PHE A 795 8.50 31.34 -6.24
C PHE A 795 9.63 30.33 -6.34
N ASN A 796 10.83 30.83 -6.60
CA ASN A 796 12.07 30.04 -6.61
C ASN A 796 11.94 28.76 -7.46
N SER A 797 11.14 28.84 -8.52
CA SER A 797 10.71 27.70 -9.33
C SER A 797 11.42 27.70 -10.67
N LYS A 798 11.54 26.51 -11.27
CA LYS A 798 12.33 26.30 -12.48
C LYS A 798 11.52 25.54 -13.52
N ALA A 799 11.61 25.98 -14.78
CA ALA A 799 11.12 25.21 -15.92
C ALA A 799 12.23 25.11 -16.97
N PHE A 800 12.82 23.92 -17.16
CA PHE A 800 13.97 23.78 -18.06
C PHE A 800 14.06 22.46 -18.81
N ASN A 801 14.77 22.47 -19.93
CA ASN A 801 14.94 21.32 -20.82
C ASN A 801 13.63 20.66 -21.28
N ASN A 802 12.49 21.35 -21.19
CA ASN A 802 11.22 20.81 -21.66
C ASN A 802 11.10 20.97 -23.18
N THR A 803 10.48 19.99 -23.84
CA THR A 803 10.10 20.06 -25.25
C THR A 803 8.58 20.16 -25.36
N ILE A 804 8.10 21.27 -25.92
CA ILE A 804 6.68 21.52 -26.18
C ILE A 804 6.48 21.54 -27.70
N THR A 805 5.74 20.57 -28.24
CA THR A 805 5.50 20.44 -29.70
C THR A 805 4.02 20.48 -29.99
N ARG A 806 3.56 21.52 -30.69
CA ARG A 806 2.14 21.67 -31.07
C ARG A 806 1.86 21.17 -32.47
N ASP A 807 0.70 20.54 -32.64
CA ASP A 807 0.10 20.33 -33.95
C ASP A 807 -0.50 21.65 -34.43
N LEU A 808 0.04 22.20 -35.50
CA LEU A 808 -0.42 23.48 -36.06
C LEU A 808 -1.83 23.41 -36.66
N ASN A 809 -2.36 22.22 -36.90
CA ASN A 809 -3.73 22.02 -37.39
C ASN A 809 -4.76 21.90 -36.25
N LYS A 810 -4.30 21.90 -35.00
CA LYS A 810 -5.15 21.75 -33.82
C LYS A 810 -5.32 23.09 -33.10
N GLU A 811 -6.55 23.39 -32.71
CA GLU A 811 -6.81 24.52 -31.83
C GLU A 811 -6.47 24.18 -30.38
N TYR A 812 -5.72 25.08 -29.74
CA TYR A 812 -5.39 25.00 -28.31
C TYR A 812 -6.07 26.15 -27.58
N LEU A 813 -6.73 25.86 -26.45
CA LEU A 813 -7.37 26.90 -25.62
C LEU A 813 -6.38 27.95 -25.12
N ASN A 814 -5.13 27.53 -24.87
CA ASN A 814 -4.05 28.43 -24.50
C ASN A 814 -3.04 28.58 -25.65
N PRO A 815 -2.84 29.78 -26.22
CA PRO A 815 -1.89 30.00 -27.31
C PRO A 815 -0.41 29.96 -26.86
N ASN A 816 -0.14 29.93 -25.55
CA ASN A 816 1.22 29.92 -25.01
C ASN A 816 1.71 28.48 -24.84
N GLY A 817 2.92 28.15 -25.30
CA GLY A 817 3.55 26.86 -25.00
C GLY A 817 4.15 26.85 -23.59
N LEU A 818 4.72 27.99 -23.17
CA LEU A 818 5.25 28.20 -21.84
C LEU A 818 4.83 29.57 -21.32
N SER A 819 4.28 29.61 -20.10
CA SER A 819 3.84 30.84 -19.44
C SER A 819 4.50 31.03 -18.07
N VAL A 820 4.89 32.27 -17.76
CA VAL A 820 5.38 32.69 -16.43
C VAL A 820 4.43 33.74 -15.85
N ALA A 821 4.06 33.56 -14.58
CA ALA A 821 3.03 34.29 -13.84
C ALA A 821 1.60 34.15 -14.42
N TYR A 822 1.18 32.91 -14.69
CA TYR A 822 -0.14 32.56 -15.24
C TYR A 822 -0.83 31.46 -14.42
N ASP A 823 -2.04 31.71 -13.89
CA ASP A 823 -2.80 30.75 -13.05
C ASP A 823 -3.64 29.72 -13.81
N GLY A 824 -3.64 29.73 -15.14
CA GLY A 824 -4.52 28.89 -15.94
C GLY A 824 -5.77 29.59 -16.47
N GLU A 825 -6.05 30.83 -16.03
CA GLU A 825 -7.15 31.65 -16.54
C GLU A 825 -6.70 33.07 -16.91
N LYS A 826 -5.82 33.70 -16.12
CA LYS A 826 -5.39 35.09 -16.26
C LYS A 826 -3.90 35.26 -15.99
N MET A 827 -3.32 36.31 -16.58
CA MET A 827 -1.97 36.75 -16.25
C MET A 827 -2.02 37.61 -14.98
N PHE A 828 -1.14 37.32 -14.01
CA PHE A 828 -1.05 38.10 -12.78
C PHE A 828 -0.46 39.50 -12.99
N TYR A 829 -0.89 40.44 -12.15
CA TYR A 829 -0.33 41.79 -12.06
C TYR A 829 0.88 41.80 -11.12
N PRO A 830 1.95 42.58 -11.42
CA PRO A 830 2.99 42.90 -10.47
C PRO A 830 2.50 44.03 -9.54
N THR A 831 1.46 43.75 -8.78
CA THR A 831 1.08 44.58 -7.64
C THR A 831 1.24 43.70 -6.42
N GLU A 832 2.41 43.83 -5.79
CA GLU A 832 2.85 43.16 -4.55
C GLU A 832 3.32 41.70 -4.70
N GLU A 833 4.58 41.50 -5.12
CA GLU A 833 5.40 40.32 -4.81
C GLU A 833 4.85 38.91 -5.09
N VAL A 834 3.72 38.67 -5.78
CA VAL A 834 3.06 37.33 -5.80
C VAL A 834 3.73 36.27 -6.70
N VAL A 835 4.59 36.65 -7.65
CA VAL A 835 5.32 35.71 -8.52
C VAL A 835 6.74 36.22 -8.79
N GLY A 836 7.76 35.43 -8.45
CA GLY A 836 9.12 35.82 -8.81
C GLY A 836 10.27 34.91 -8.44
N ASN A 837 11.45 35.32 -8.91
CA ASN A 837 12.71 34.57 -8.79
C ASN A 837 12.64 33.20 -9.46
N ASN A 838 11.91 33.11 -10.59
CA ASN A 838 11.81 31.88 -11.36
C ASN A 838 12.83 31.86 -12.51
N GLU A 839 13.30 30.68 -12.86
CA GLU A 839 14.23 30.44 -13.96
C GLU A 839 13.56 29.60 -15.06
N VAL A 840 13.59 30.09 -16.29
CA VAL A 840 13.06 29.37 -17.46
C VAL A 840 14.14 29.28 -18.53
N TYR A 841 14.69 28.08 -18.73
CA TYR A 841 15.84 27.94 -19.62
C TYR A 841 15.96 26.63 -20.38
N ASN A 842 16.71 26.64 -21.48
CA ASN A 842 16.95 25.47 -22.33
C ASN A 842 15.66 24.77 -22.84
N ASN A 843 14.51 25.43 -22.82
CA ASN A 843 13.27 24.83 -23.31
C ASN A 843 13.20 24.94 -24.83
N LYS A 844 12.62 23.93 -25.47
CA LYS A 844 12.36 23.89 -26.91
C LYS A 844 10.87 23.96 -27.17
N LEU A 845 10.41 25.03 -27.81
CA LEU A 845 9.01 25.25 -28.19
C LEU A 845 8.90 25.18 -29.72
N ILE A 846 7.98 24.37 -30.23
CA ILE A 846 7.67 24.24 -31.66
C ILE A 846 6.17 24.52 -31.85
N GLY A 847 5.85 25.53 -32.66
CA GLY A 847 4.45 25.91 -32.92
C GLY A 847 3.78 26.70 -31.80
N ALA A 848 4.53 27.17 -30.81
CA ALA A 848 3.99 27.85 -29.63
C ALA A 848 4.86 29.03 -29.22
N ARG A 849 4.26 30.03 -28.57
CA ARG A 849 4.98 31.20 -28.03
C ARG A 849 5.37 31.02 -26.57
N MET A 850 6.33 31.81 -26.11
CA MET A 850 6.60 32.02 -24.69
C MET A 850 5.96 33.33 -24.20
N TYR A 851 5.35 33.30 -23.03
CA TYR A 851 4.69 34.45 -22.43
C TYR A 851 5.27 34.75 -21.04
N ILE A 852 5.72 35.99 -20.84
CA ILE A 852 6.49 36.42 -19.67
C ILE A 852 5.76 37.57 -18.95
N SER A 853 5.55 37.39 -17.66
CA SER A 853 5.00 38.37 -16.71
C SER A 853 5.65 38.17 -15.33
N GLY A 854 5.19 38.90 -14.32
CA GLY A 854 5.66 38.77 -12.93
C GLY A 854 6.95 39.54 -12.65
N SER A 855 7.60 39.25 -11.53
CA SER A 855 8.75 40.01 -11.03
C SER A 855 10.01 39.14 -10.87
N GLY A 856 11.21 39.62 -11.21
CA GLY A 856 12.45 38.92 -10.84
C GLY A 856 12.72 37.62 -11.61
N ASN A 857 12.10 37.42 -12.78
CA ASN A 857 12.23 36.17 -13.54
C ASN A 857 13.42 36.22 -14.51
N SER A 858 14.13 35.11 -14.66
CA SER A 858 15.22 34.92 -15.63
C SER A 858 14.82 33.92 -16.72
N ILE A 859 14.88 34.36 -17.98
CA ILE A 859 14.44 33.59 -19.15
C ILE A 859 15.59 33.52 -20.15
N PHE A 860 16.21 32.35 -20.31
CA PHE A 860 17.44 32.27 -21.11
C PHE A 860 17.68 30.96 -21.84
N ASN A 861 18.47 30.98 -22.91
CA ASN A 861 18.84 29.79 -23.69
C ASN A 861 17.63 28.99 -24.22
N ASN A 862 16.45 29.59 -24.37
CA ASN A 862 15.29 28.90 -24.91
C ASN A 862 15.27 28.99 -26.43
N SER A 863 14.77 27.94 -27.10
CA SER A 863 14.60 27.87 -28.55
C SER A 863 13.11 27.81 -28.89
N ILE A 864 12.63 28.77 -29.68
CA ILE A 864 11.25 28.83 -30.17
C ILE A 864 11.28 28.74 -31.69
N SER A 865 10.46 27.86 -32.26
CA SER A 865 10.39 27.69 -33.72
C SER A 865 8.98 27.55 -34.26
N ASN A 866 8.79 27.95 -35.52
CA ASN A 866 7.53 27.79 -36.28
C ASN A 866 6.30 28.35 -35.54
N SER A 867 6.45 29.45 -34.81
CA SER A 867 5.36 30.08 -34.05
C SER A 867 4.87 31.37 -34.72
N LEU A 868 3.58 31.70 -34.55
CA LEU A 868 3.03 33.00 -34.97
C LEU A 868 3.56 34.15 -34.10
N THR A 869 3.93 33.88 -32.86
CA THR A 869 4.62 34.84 -31.98
C THR A 869 5.73 34.11 -31.25
N GLY A 870 6.91 34.72 -31.14
CA GLY A 870 8.05 34.17 -30.40
C GLY A 870 7.90 34.39 -28.91
N ILE A 871 8.29 35.58 -28.45
CA ILE A 871 8.25 35.99 -27.04
C ILE A 871 7.25 37.13 -26.88
N THR A 872 6.38 37.03 -25.87
CA THR A 872 5.50 38.12 -25.43
C THR A 872 5.83 38.51 -24.01
N ILE A 873 6.07 39.81 -23.78
CA ILE A 873 6.31 40.38 -22.46
C ILE A 873 5.13 41.29 -22.11
N GLN A 874 4.51 41.08 -20.95
CA GLN A 874 3.43 41.93 -20.49
C GLN A 874 3.42 41.94 -18.97
N LYS A 875 3.28 43.12 -18.36
CA LYS A 875 3.20 43.27 -16.89
C LYS A 875 4.40 42.66 -16.16
N ALA A 876 5.61 42.94 -16.67
CA ALA A 876 6.86 42.38 -16.17
C ALA A 876 7.68 43.42 -15.39
N LYS A 877 8.37 42.97 -14.34
CA LYS A 877 9.26 43.80 -13.52
C LYS A 877 10.58 43.06 -13.23
N ASN A 878 11.72 43.75 -13.22
CA ASN A 878 13.02 43.17 -12.84
C ASN A 878 13.32 41.84 -13.55
N ALA A 879 13.01 41.74 -14.85
CA ALA A 879 13.12 40.49 -15.59
C ALA A 879 14.33 40.53 -16.53
N GLU A 880 15.04 39.40 -16.61
CA GLU A 880 16.21 39.20 -17.45
C GLU A 880 15.87 38.20 -18.56
N ILE A 881 15.94 38.62 -19.82
CA ILE A 881 15.57 37.80 -20.98
C ILE A 881 16.74 37.77 -21.96
N TYR A 882 17.48 36.66 -22.02
CA TYR A 882 18.75 36.65 -22.75
C TYR A 882 19.14 35.33 -23.41
N ASN A 883 19.98 35.38 -24.44
CA ASN A 883 20.44 34.18 -25.16
C ASN A 883 19.32 33.27 -25.69
N ASN A 884 18.11 33.79 -25.89
CA ASN A 884 17.01 33.03 -26.49
C ASN A 884 17.08 33.11 -28.01
N SER A 885 16.67 32.05 -28.70
CA SER A 885 16.56 32.00 -30.15
C SER A 885 15.10 31.80 -30.58
N VAL A 886 14.62 32.64 -31.48
CA VAL A 886 13.30 32.56 -32.09
C VAL A 886 13.45 32.48 -33.59
N HIS A 887 13.08 31.36 -34.20
CA HIS A 887 13.13 31.15 -35.64
C HIS A 887 11.78 30.75 -36.22
N SER A 888 11.14 31.60 -37.02
CA SER A 888 9.83 31.27 -37.61
C SER A 888 9.68 31.72 -39.05
N ASN A 889 9.30 30.79 -39.93
CA ASN A 889 8.91 31.09 -41.32
C ASN A 889 7.38 31.20 -41.49
N VAL A 890 6.63 31.26 -40.38
CA VAL A 890 5.18 31.47 -40.42
C VAL A 890 4.90 32.89 -40.91
N GLU A 891 4.05 33.02 -41.93
CA GLU A 891 3.68 34.32 -42.48
C GLU A 891 3.10 35.23 -41.39
N ASN A 892 3.53 36.50 -41.37
CA ASN A 892 3.09 37.50 -40.40
C ASN A 892 3.47 37.17 -38.95
N SER A 893 4.45 36.28 -38.74
CA SER A 893 5.00 35.98 -37.41
C SER A 893 5.53 37.24 -36.71
N ILE A 894 5.48 37.27 -35.38
CA ILE A 894 6.09 38.33 -34.56
C ILE A 894 7.22 37.73 -33.73
N GLY A 895 8.40 38.34 -33.74
CA GLY A 895 9.56 37.85 -33.00
C GLY A 895 9.42 38.16 -31.51
N LEU A 896 9.40 39.45 -31.20
CA LEU A 896 9.24 39.99 -29.86
C LEU A 896 8.05 40.94 -29.80
N SER A 897 7.16 40.72 -28.84
CA SER A 897 6.01 41.57 -28.55
C SER A 897 6.04 42.05 -27.10
N ALA A 898 5.68 43.30 -26.86
CA ALA A 898 5.60 43.85 -25.51
C ALA A 898 4.49 44.92 -25.38
N ARG A 899 3.87 44.98 -24.19
CA ARG A 899 2.77 45.91 -23.86
C ARG A 899 2.55 46.09 -22.35
N ASP A 900 1.74 47.10 -21.99
CA ASP A 900 1.28 47.39 -20.62
C ASP A 900 2.43 47.88 -19.70
N SER A 901 2.49 47.46 -18.43
CA SER A 901 3.58 47.84 -17.52
C SER A 901 4.84 47.00 -17.74
N ILE A 902 5.96 47.65 -18.05
CA ILE A 902 7.28 47.03 -18.22
C ILE A 902 8.29 47.86 -17.45
N ASN A 903 8.78 47.35 -16.31
CA ASN A 903 9.62 48.10 -15.39
C ASN A 903 10.95 47.39 -15.10
N ASN A 904 12.08 47.99 -15.46
CA ASN A 904 13.40 47.41 -15.27
C ASN A 904 13.48 46.00 -15.89
N VAL A 905 13.11 45.90 -17.16
CA VAL A 905 13.20 44.64 -17.92
C VAL A 905 14.32 44.73 -18.94
N ASN A 906 15.24 43.79 -18.87
CA ASN A 906 16.41 43.70 -19.74
C ASN A 906 16.23 42.56 -20.74
N VAL A 907 16.35 42.88 -22.02
CA VAL A 907 16.31 41.94 -23.14
C VAL A 907 17.64 42.03 -23.89
N TYR A 908 18.49 41.00 -23.84
CA TYR A 908 19.82 41.09 -24.44
C TYR A 908 20.38 39.80 -25.01
N ASP A 909 21.28 39.90 -25.98
CA ASP A 909 21.92 38.74 -26.62
C ASP A 909 20.94 37.71 -27.21
N ASN A 910 19.71 38.11 -27.53
CA ASN A 910 18.72 37.22 -28.16
C ASN A 910 18.82 37.28 -29.69
N ASP A 911 18.42 36.18 -30.32
CA ASP A 911 18.36 36.05 -31.77
C ASP A 911 16.93 35.83 -32.25
N PHE A 912 16.39 36.79 -32.99
CA PHE A 912 15.08 36.73 -33.60
C PHE A 912 15.23 36.69 -35.13
N ASN A 913 14.94 35.55 -35.74
CA ASN A 913 14.92 35.36 -37.19
C ASN A 913 13.53 34.94 -37.64
N ILE A 914 12.78 35.83 -38.28
CA ILE A 914 11.38 35.55 -38.59
C ILE A 914 10.97 36.02 -39.99
N GLU A 915 9.83 35.56 -40.51
CA GLU A 915 9.27 36.13 -41.75
C GLU A 915 8.66 37.51 -41.50
N GLY A 916 7.84 37.64 -40.45
CA GLY A 916 7.04 38.85 -40.22
C GLY A 916 7.76 40.00 -39.50
N LEU A 917 7.12 40.55 -38.46
CA LEU A 917 7.60 41.73 -37.71
C LEU A 917 8.54 41.34 -36.55
N ALA A 918 9.83 41.64 -36.67
CA ALA A 918 10.80 41.26 -35.64
C ALA A 918 10.44 41.83 -34.25
N ILE A 919 9.91 43.06 -34.23
CA ILE A 919 9.40 43.73 -33.03
C ILE A 919 8.01 44.31 -33.31
N ARG A 920 7.10 44.10 -32.35
CA ARG A 920 5.82 44.80 -32.29
C ARG A 920 5.51 45.24 -30.85
N PHE A 921 5.82 46.49 -30.53
CA PHE A 921 5.52 47.09 -29.22
C PHE A 921 4.33 48.02 -29.32
N ILE A 922 3.39 47.87 -28.39
CA ILE A 922 2.15 48.64 -28.35
C ILE A 922 1.83 48.96 -26.89
N SER A 923 1.66 50.24 -26.57
CA SER A 923 1.13 50.66 -25.26
C SER A 923 1.98 50.25 -24.06
N ILE A 924 3.30 50.41 -24.18
CA ILE A 924 4.21 50.22 -23.04
C ILE A 924 4.20 51.48 -22.17
N ASN A 925 3.95 51.32 -20.88
CA ASN A 925 4.09 52.36 -19.84
C ASN A 925 3.26 53.65 -20.06
N GLU A 926 2.07 53.54 -20.66
CA GLU A 926 1.20 54.70 -20.92
C GLU A 926 0.39 55.19 -19.71
N LYS A 927 0.14 54.34 -18.71
CA LYS A 927 -0.76 54.66 -17.59
C LYS A 927 -0.08 55.60 -16.58
N LEU A 928 -0.88 56.39 -15.88
CA LEU A 928 -0.44 57.20 -14.74
C LEU A 928 0.25 56.30 -13.69
N GLY A 929 1.41 56.74 -13.19
CA GLY A 929 2.25 55.98 -12.26
C GLY A 929 3.30 55.09 -12.92
N HIS A 930 3.33 55.00 -14.26
CA HIS A 930 4.34 54.24 -15.01
C HIS A 930 5.48 55.12 -15.55
N GLU A 931 5.59 56.38 -15.13
CA GLU A 931 6.49 57.38 -15.71
C GLU A 931 7.97 57.01 -15.59
N ASN A 932 8.33 56.23 -14.56
CA ASN A 932 9.70 55.77 -14.30
C ASN A 932 9.94 54.32 -14.73
N PHE A 933 8.95 53.66 -15.33
CA PHE A 933 9.10 52.28 -15.77
C PHE A 933 9.91 52.23 -17.07
N SER A 934 10.78 51.24 -17.21
CA SER A 934 11.74 51.16 -18.31
C SER A 934 11.89 49.76 -18.91
N MET A 935 12.22 49.72 -20.20
CA MET A 935 12.62 48.50 -20.92
C MET A 935 13.91 48.75 -21.69
N TYR A 936 14.87 47.83 -21.58
CA TYR A 936 16.17 47.91 -22.24
C TYR A 936 16.36 46.73 -23.19
N LEU A 937 16.75 47.03 -24.43
CA LEU A 937 17.11 46.06 -25.45
C LEU A 937 18.57 46.26 -25.83
N ASN A 938 19.45 45.32 -25.47
CA ASN A 938 20.90 45.46 -25.66
C ASN A 938 21.47 44.31 -26.50
N ASN A 939 22.26 44.60 -27.53
CA ASN A 939 23.00 43.59 -28.31
C ASN A 939 22.14 42.40 -28.84
N ASN A 940 20.87 42.65 -29.19
CA ASN A 940 20.02 41.63 -29.81
C ASN A 940 20.18 41.63 -31.33
N ARG A 941 19.97 40.46 -31.95
CA ARG A 941 19.89 40.29 -33.40
C ARG A 941 18.43 40.14 -33.83
N PHE A 942 18.00 40.99 -34.73
CA PHE A 942 16.68 40.95 -35.36
C PHE A 942 16.85 40.80 -36.87
N THR A 943 16.32 39.73 -37.44
CA THR A 943 16.38 39.44 -38.87
C THR A 943 14.98 39.14 -39.39
N SER A 944 14.64 39.69 -40.56
CA SER A 944 13.40 39.37 -41.26
C SER A 944 13.67 38.88 -42.66
N SER A 945 13.04 37.78 -43.07
CA SER A 945 13.01 37.34 -44.46
C SER A 945 11.86 37.95 -45.27
N GLY A 946 10.88 38.57 -44.59
CA GLY A 946 9.71 39.19 -45.21
C GLY A 946 10.05 40.46 -45.98
N TYR A 947 9.28 40.71 -47.04
CA TYR A 947 9.42 41.95 -47.82
C TYR A 947 8.79 43.14 -47.10
N ASN A 948 9.48 44.28 -47.11
CA ASN A 948 8.98 45.57 -46.62
C ASN A 948 8.51 45.58 -45.14
N LYS A 949 9.20 44.84 -44.26
CA LYS A 949 8.90 44.78 -42.82
C LYS A 949 9.69 45.84 -42.02
N ALA A 950 9.09 46.35 -40.95
CA ALA A 950 9.74 47.27 -40.01
C ALA A 950 9.49 46.83 -38.56
N ALA A 951 10.50 46.98 -37.71
CA ALA A 951 10.32 46.96 -36.26
C ALA A 951 9.42 48.14 -35.87
N SER A 952 8.35 47.87 -35.12
CA SER A 952 7.34 48.88 -34.80
C SER A 952 7.24 49.11 -33.30
N VAL A 953 7.32 50.38 -32.90
CA VAL A 953 7.04 50.85 -31.54
C VAL A 953 5.91 51.88 -31.61
N SER A 954 4.79 51.62 -30.94
CA SER A 954 3.68 52.56 -30.92
C SER A 954 3.16 52.81 -29.52
N ARG A 955 2.79 54.07 -29.27
CA ARG A 955 2.24 54.55 -28.01
C ARG A 955 3.00 54.04 -26.78
N SER A 956 4.32 54.07 -26.84
CA SER A 956 5.17 53.46 -25.82
C SER A 956 6.05 54.51 -25.16
N ARG A 957 6.42 54.28 -23.89
CA ARG A 957 7.26 55.18 -23.12
C ARG A 957 8.49 54.46 -22.54
N ASN A 958 9.64 55.15 -22.54
CA ASN A 958 10.89 54.73 -21.89
C ASN A 958 11.42 53.37 -22.39
N VAL A 959 11.56 53.23 -23.71
CA VAL A 959 12.14 52.03 -24.35
C VAL A 959 13.49 52.39 -24.97
N TYR A 960 14.53 51.68 -24.56
CA TYR A 960 15.91 51.97 -24.91
C TYR A 960 16.50 50.82 -25.72
N PHE A 961 16.99 51.12 -26.92
CA PHE A 961 17.64 50.16 -27.83
C PHE A 961 19.12 50.52 -27.95
N ASN A 962 20.00 49.66 -27.44
CA ASN A 962 21.44 49.87 -27.47
C ASN A 962 22.16 48.75 -28.22
N GLU A 963 23.01 49.10 -29.19
CA GLU A 963 23.91 48.16 -29.86
C GLU A 963 23.21 46.95 -30.53
N ASN A 964 21.93 47.07 -30.89
CA ASN A 964 21.21 46.00 -31.56
C ASN A 964 21.51 45.97 -33.06
N ASN A 965 21.37 44.79 -33.67
CA ASN A 965 21.51 44.58 -35.10
C ASN A 965 20.17 44.20 -35.74
N PHE A 966 19.65 45.09 -36.58
CA PHE A 966 18.47 44.88 -37.42
C PHE A 966 18.91 44.61 -38.85
N SER A 967 18.64 43.41 -39.35
CA SER A 967 19.05 42.93 -40.68
C SER A 967 17.83 42.66 -41.55
N ASN A 968 17.78 43.35 -42.70
CA ASN A 968 16.66 43.38 -43.65
C ASN A 968 15.34 43.92 -43.06
N ILE A 969 15.41 44.84 -42.09
CA ILE A 969 14.24 45.40 -41.39
C ILE A 969 14.42 46.90 -41.19
N GLY A 970 13.39 47.69 -41.49
CA GLY A 970 13.31 49.10 -41.09
C GLY A 970 12.93 49.30 -39.62
N PHE A 971 12.85 50.53 -39.14
CA PHE A 971 12.38 50.84 -37.79
C PHE A 971 11.41 52.02 -37.84
N ILE A 972 10.25 51.88 -37.21
CA ILE A 972 9.20 52.89 -37.22
C ILE A 972 8.62 53.12 -35.84
N MET A 973 8.39 54.39 -35.51
CA MET A 973 7.88 54.83 -34.20
C MET A 973 6.64 55.71 -34.38
N TYR A 974 5.59 55.42 -33.61
CA TYR A 974 4.32 56.16 -33.62
C TYR A 974 3.96 56.66 -32.22
N THR A 975 3.63 57.94 -32.09
CA THR A 975 2.98 58.50 -30.88
C THR A 975 3.65 58.07 -29.56
N SER A 976 4.97 57.96 -29.52
CA SER A 976 5.75 57.39 -28.41
C SER A 976 6.62 58.45 -27.73
N ASP A 977 7.00 58.22 -26.48
CA ASP A 977 7.69 59.19 -25.63
C ASP A 977 9.00 58.59 -25.05
N ASN A 978 10.08 59.36 -25.07
CA ASN A 978 11.40 58.94 -24.56
C ASN A 978 11.85 57.57 -25.10
N ILE A 979 11.90 57.45 -26.43
CA ILE A 979 12.46 56.30 -27.14
C ILE A 979 13.88 56.63 -27.57
N GLN A 980 14.83 55.74 -27.26
CA GLN A 980 16.23 55.96 -27.57
C GLN A 980 16.80 54.80 -28.40
N LEU A 981 17.49 55.14 -29.49
CA LEU A 981 18.28 54.21 -30.29
C LEU A 981 19.73 54.70 -30.28
N ILE A 982 20.62 53.98 -29.61
CA ILE A 982 22.03 54.32 -29.46
C ILE A 982 22.93 53.18 -29.99
N GLY A 983 23.82 53.49 -30.93
CA GLY A 983 24.82 52.52 -31.42
C GLY A 983 24.26 51.33 -32.21
N ASN A 984 23.01 51.39 -32.69
CA ASN A 984 22.38 50.27 -33.39
C ASN A 984 22.80 50.22 -34.87
N ARG A 985 22.82 49.02 -35.44
CA ARG A 985 22.95 48.79 -36.88
C ARG A 985 21.60 48.47 -37.48
N VAL A 986 21.13 49.25 -38.45
CA VAL A 986 19.87 49.04 -39.17
C VAL A 986 20.15 48.91 -40.66
N GLU A 987 20.10 47.68 -41.16
CA GLU A 987 20.17 47.36 -42.58
C GLU A 987 18.78 46.95 -43.08
N THR A 988 18.29 47.62 -44.11
CA THR A 988 16.92 47.47 -44.58
C THR A 988 16.87 47.46 -46.10
N LYS A 989 16.11 46.56 -46.72
CA LYS A 989 15.79 46.61 -48.16
C LYS A 989 14.44 47.29 -48.43
N THR A 990 13.81 47.81 -47.38
CA THR A 990 12.46 48.36 -47.42
C THR A 990 12.49 49.86 -47.79
N ARG A 991 11.32 50.49 -47.91
CA ARG A 991 11.23 51.96 -48.07
C ARG A 991 11.49 52.74 -46.76
N ILE A 992 11.69 52.03 -45.66
CA ILE A 992 11.75 52.54 -44.29
C ILE A 992 13.16 52.26 -43.73
N GLY A 993 13.89 53.34 -43.43
CA GLY A 993 15.11 53.33 -42.62
C GLY A 993 14.76 53.43 -41.13
N LEU A 994 15.17 54.52 -40.48
CA LEU A 994 14.61 54.97 -39.21
C LEU A 994 13.53 56.03 -39.49
N GLN A 995 12.29 55.75 -39.13
CA GLN A 995 11.16 56.65 -39.40
C GLN A 995 10.45 57.04 -38.09
N ILE A 996 10.35 58.34 -37.85
CA ILE A 996 9.64 58.94 -36.72
C ILE A 996 8.36 59.55 -37.28
N GLU A 997 7.22 59.01 -36.87
CA GLU A 997 5.89 59.47 -37.31
C GLU A 997 5.36 60.61 -36.42
N GLU A 998 4.17 61.12 -36.71
CA GLU A 998 3.53 62.17 -35.90
C GLU A 998 3.28 61.73 -34.44
N GLY A 999 3.31 62.72 -33.55
CA GLY A 999 2.98 62.58 -32.13
C GLY A 999 4.08 61.96 -31.26
N ASN A 1000 5.29 61.74 -31.78
CA ASN A 1000 6.42 61.27 -30.98
C ASN A 1000 7.11 62.42 -30.22
N GLU A 1001 7.50 62.17 -28.98
CA GLU A 1001 8.18 63.11 -28.07
C GLU A 1001 9.49 62.52 -27.52
N GLN A 1002 10.48 63.37 -27.23
CA GLN A 1002 11.75 63.01 -26.60
C GLN A 1002 12.51 61.85 -27.29
N ILE A 1003 12.53 61.82 -28.62
CA ILE A 1003 13.24 60.78 -29.38
C ILE A 1003 14.73 61.11 -29.49
N LYS A 1004 15.59 60.13 -29.16
CA LYS A 1004 17.05 60.21 -29.28
C LYS A 1004 17.58 59.16 -30.25
N LEU A 1005 18.31 59.59 -31.27
CA LEU A 1005 18.99 58.70 -32.24
C LEU A 1005 20.48 59.06 -32.26
N HIS A 1006 21.33 58.31 -31.55
CA HIS A 1006 22.78 58.60 -31.47
C HIS A 1006 23.64 57.44 -32.01
N ASP A 1007 24.71 57.77 -32.73
CA ASP A 1007 25.76 56.82 -33.13
C ASP A 1007 25.26 55.56 -33.90
N ASN A 1008 24.09 55.61 -34.54
CA ASN A 1008 23.54 54.47 -35.27
C ASN A 1008 24.11 54.39 -36.70
N LEU A 1009 24.31 53.16 -37.19
CA LEU A 1009 24.64 52.88 -38.59
C LEU A 1009 23.37 52.45 -39.34
N VAL A 1010 22.94 53.24 -40.33
CA VAL A 1010 21.73 52.96 -41.13
C VAL A 1010 22.10 52.73 -42.60
N ILE A 1011 21.89 51.52 -43.09
CA ILE A 1011 22.13 51.10 -44.47
C ILE A 1011 20.78 50.97 -45.17
N HIS A 1012 20.51 51.86 -46.13
CA HIS A 1012 19.20 52.00 -46.78
C HIS A 1012 19.36 52.15 -48.31
N PRO A 1013 18.46 51.62 -49.17
CA PRO A 1013 18.62 51.66 -50.63
C PRO A 1013 18.74 53.10 -51.16
N GLU A 1014 18.02 54.02 -50.53
CA GLU A 1014 18.09 55.45 -50.82
C GLU A 1014 18.77 56.20 -49.65
N LYS A 1015 20.06 56.49 -49.75
CA LYS A 1015 20.85 57.13 -48.67
C LYS A 1015 20.17 58.38 -48.07
N LYS A 1016 19.52 59.22 -48.88
CA LYS A 1016 18.81 60.44 -48.41
C LYS A 1016 17.57 60.18 -47.56
N LYS A 1017 17.11 58.93 -47.51
CA LYS A 1017 15.87 58.50 -46.85
C LYS A 1017 16.14 57.56 -45.68
N CYS A 1018 17.40 57.40 -45.27
CA CYS A 1018 17.81 56.54 -44.16
C CYS A 1018 17.19 56.96 -42.82
N ILE A 1019 17.00 58.26 -42.57
CA ILE A 1019 16.34 58.78 -41.37
C ILE A 1019 15.27 59.77 -41.85
N ARG A 1020 14.03 59.60 -41.41
CA ARG A 1020 12.90 60.48 -41.73
C ARG A 1020 12.20 60.90 -40.46
N ASN A 1021 12.04 62.20 -40.27
CA ASN A 1021 11.20 62.77 -39.23
C ASN A 1021 9.95 63.37 -39.86
N LEU A 1022 8.79 62.87 -39.45
CA LEU A 1022 7.46 63.38 -39.80
C LEU A 1022 6.75 63.97 -38.57
N SER A 1023 7.38 63.94 -37.38
CA SER A 1023 6.89 64.61 -36.19
C SER A 1023 7.15 66.12 -36.24
N GLU A 1024 6.25 66.91 -35.66
CA GLU A 1024 6.45 68.36 -35.44
C GLU A 1024 7.62 68.64 -34.49
N GLN A 1025 7.91 67.71 -33.57
CA GLN A 1025 9.01 67.83 -32.63
C GLN A 1025 10.35 67.52 -33.29
N ILE A 1026 11.41 68.24 -32.89
CA ILE A 1026 12.78 68.01 -33.38
C ILE A 1026 13.44 66.93 -32.50
N PRO A 1027 13.75 65.74 -33.04
CA PRO A 1027 14.46 64.68 -32.30
C PRO A 1027 15.93 65.04 -32.04
N ASP A 1028 16.53 64.49 -30.98
CA ASP A 1028 17.99 64.60 -30.70
C ASP A 1028 18.75 63.59 -31.55
N ILE A 1029 19.19 64.03 -32.74
CA ILE A 1029 19.92 63.22 -33.72
C ILE A 1029 21.40 63.65 -33.75
N LYS A 1030 22.32 62.74 -33.39
CA LYS A 1030 23.78 62.99 -33.39
C LYS A 1030 24.56 61.80 -33.92
N ASN A 1031 25.63 62.06 -34.68
CA ASN A 1031 26.62 61.06 -35.09
C ASN A 1031 26.10 59.80 -35.82
N ASN A 1032 24.88 59.81 -36.37
CA ASN A 1032 24.38 58.68 -37.15
C ASN A 1032 25.04 58.66 -38.54
N VAL A 1033 25.38 57.46 -39.01
CA VAL A 1033 25.98 57.24 -40.33
C VAL A 1033 24.95 56.62 -41.27
N CYS A 1034 24.68 57.28 -42.40
CA CYS A 1034 23.83 56.73 -43.45
C CYS A 1034 24.64 56.23 -44.65
N MET A 1035 24.42 54.97 -45.03
CA MET A 1035 25.03 54.35 -46.21
C MET A 1035 23.95 53.92 -47.21
N GLY A 1036 24.31 53.94 -48.50
CA GLY A 1036 23.55 53.23 -49.54
C GLY A 1036 23.87 51.74 -49.48
N ILE A 1037 22.91 50.89 -49.87
CA ILE A 1037 23.18 49.45 -50.09
C ILE A 1037 24.15 49.27 -51.24
#